data_AF-A0A1V6B3I4-F1
#
_entry.id   AF-A0A1V6B3I4-F1
#
_cell.length_a   1.000
_cell.length_b   1.000
_cell.length_c   1.000
_cell.angle_alpha   90.00
_cell.angle_beta   90.00
_cell.angle_gamma   90.00
#
_symmetry.space_group_name_H-M   'P 1'
#
loop_
_entity.id
_entity.type
_entity.pdbx_description
1 polymer ?
#
loop_
_entity_poly.entity_id
_entity_poly.type
_entity_poly.pdbx_seq_one_letter_code
_entity_poly.pdbx_strand_id
1 'polypeptide(L)'
;MLRPFPSLRFRRPRPVHRSATPWAALAVLAASLLGAAPAASQDNPLWLRYPAISPDGQAILFCAKGDIFKIPSSGGTAVPLTVGEAYDYSPVWSHDGRWIAFASDRSGNFDIYLMPAGGGEARRLTFHSAADIPSGFTADGRRILFASARQDTAANVQFPMTGFPELYSVSVDGGEASLVLTQPAVAAVSNRAGDKILYHDAKGRENVWRKHHTSAVTRDIWVYDLKAKKNIQVTDNEGEDRNPVFDPNGDDFYFLSERGGTFNIYKSSLSRPASATAVTSFAKNPVRFLTRSDTGVLCFGYDGEIYTQAGDAAPQKLAVRIAQDGRAVLPRVLPVGGSGLTEMRLSPNGKEIALVFRGEIFVVSAEGGPAKRVTDTPEQERMVSFSPDGRTLIYAAERDNNWNVYATSIVRKEEPYFFAATLLKEEPVAATAAEEFQPEFSPDGKEVAYLENRTALKVINLATKQSRLILPGTYNYSYADGDQSYRWSPDGKWFLVQFGVVRLFTPQIGLVSSDGRGRVINLTRSGFDNVGVRWGLDGTMMYYGSTREGLTNTDGNPMTYDIYGMFFTREAYDRFLLSKAEFALLKETEQKAKDEKEKTEKEKAADAKAKAAGLKKEEPKKELAFELDGLDRRKVRLSIHSADISDAVLSKDGEKLFYLARFERGYDLWVTEPRTRDTKLLAKLGVQRPSMELSPDGKTLFIGAEGRILKVDPDSGRQEPLAITGEMRLDEAAEKAYMFDHMWRQIKQKFLVEDLYGADWDSFYPIYRKFLPFINNNHDYAEMVSEMLGELNASHTGCYYNPARTTSADATASLGLFLDYDYAGPGLKVAEVLSGGPLDKASLKIRAGHIIEKIDGRTLDGTIDHYALLNRKAGQLTLLSVLDPAASSRWEEAVRPVTLEEEAALLYRRWVLARRAETDRLSGGRIGYVHVRGMNDQSFRTVIDEVFGLSMEKDALIVDTRFNGGGSLHDQLADFLNGRKVFDIVPRGQLVGYEPYNKWIKPSIVLMGEANYSDAHLFPVEYKIKGIGQTLGMPVPGTGTFVWWETQIDPTLRFGIPQGGWRTPDGKLCENNQLEPDIRVKNDPDVMSAGRDQQIEAAVRELMKGK
;
A
#
# COMPACT_ATOMS: atom_id res chain seq x y z
N MET A 1 -50.61 -1.61 20.65
CA MET A 1 -51.91 -1.67 19.93
C MET A 1 -52.18 -0.32 19.27
N LEU A 2 -52.87 -0.33 18.13
CA LEU A 2 -53.75 0.71 17.54
C LEU A 2 -53.52 2.23 17.80
N ARG A 3 -53.32 2.98 16.69
CA ARG A 3 -53.74 4.39 16.43
C ARG A 3 -55.31 4.49 16.40
N PRO A 4 -56.04 5.66 16.30
CA PRO A 4 -55.69 6.90 15.54
C PRO A 4 -56.35 8.31 15.84
N PHE A 5 -55.75 9.41 15.31
CA PHE A 5 -56.35 10.65 14.65
C PHE A 5 -57.50 11.52 15.32
N PRO A 6 -58.02 12.67 14.76
CA PRO A 6 -57.48 13.76 13.88
C PRO A 6 -57.95 15.27 14.11
N SER A 7 -57.09 16.28 13.80
CA SER A 7 -57.43 17.60 13.11
C SER A 7 -58.38 18.67 13.77
N LEU A 8 -58.91 19.80 13.19
CA LEU A 8 -58.95 20.45 11.82
C LEU A 8 -59.28 22.02 11.81
N ARG A 9 -58.41 22.88 11.23
CA ARG A 9 -58.55 24.22 10.51
C ARG A 9 -59.54 25.42 10.83
N PHE A 10 -58.98 26.66 10.66
CA PHE A 10 -59.54 27.98 10.14
C PHE A 10 -60.57 28.81 10.97
N ARG A 11 -60.84 30.15 10.78
CA ARG A 11 -60.55 31.20 9.74
C ARG A 11 -60.50 32.68 10.29
N ARG A 12 -60.30 33.72 9.43
CA ARG A 12 -60.14 35.21 9.70
C ARG A 12 -61.44 36.06 9.49
N PRO A 13 -61.57 37.35 9.95
CA PRO A 13 -61.28 38.58 9.14
C PRO A 13 -60.77 39.87 9.92
N ARG A 14 -60.86 41.09 9.30
CA ARG A 14 -60.33 42.45 9.69
C ARG A 14 -61.47 43.55 9.63
N PRO A 15 -61.27 44.90 9.41
CA PRO A 15 -60.46 46.02 10.02
C PRO A 15 -61.31 47.33 10.33
N VAL A 16 -60.70 48.52 10.63
CA VAL A 16 -60.91 49.88 9.96
C VAL A 16 -60.61 51.17 10.82
N HIS A 17 -59.71 52.07 10.33
CA HIS A 17 -59.58 53.59 10.38
C HIS A 17 -59.88 54.50 11.62
N ARG A 18 -59.45 55.80 11.78
CA ARG A 18 -58.52 56.79 11.09
C ARG A 18 -58.20 58.07 11.96
N SER A 19 -57.33 58.97 11.42
CA SER A 19 -57.16 60.44 11.70
C SER A 19 -56.20 60.87 12.85
N ALA A 20 -55.50 62.04 12.85
CA ALA A 20 -55.08 63.00 11.79
C ALA A 20 -53.88 63.90 12.25
N THR A 21 -53.27 64.67 11.32
CA THR A 21 -52.07 65.57 11.43
C THR A 21 -52.44 67.07 11.67
N PRO A 22 -51.54 68.04 12.02
CA PRO A 22 -50.26 68.36 11.33
C PRO A 22 -49.05 69.01 12.09
N TRP A 23 -47.83 68.81 11.51
CA TRP A 23 -46.68 69.74 11.27
C TRP A 23 -46.20 70.77 12.35
N ALA A 24 -44.90 71.09 12.51
CA ALA A 24 -43.61 70.52 12.08
C ALA A 24 -42.41 71.29 12.74
N ALA A 25 -41.18 70.73 12.63
CA ALA A 25 -39.84 71.39 12.59
C ALA A 25 -38.76 70.96 13.63
N LEU A 26 -37.67 70.41 13.07
CA LEU A 26 -36.27 70.27 13.55
C LEU A 26 -35.90 69.40 14.79
N ALA A 27 -34.79 68.66 14.58
CA ALA A 27 -33.80 68.19 15.55
C ALA A 27 -34.22 67.26 16.71
N VAL A 28 -34.25 65.94 16.44
CA VAL A 28 -33.36 64.90 17.03
C VAL A 28 -33.77 63.54 16.46
N LEU A 29 -32.87 62.85 15.74
CA LEU A 29 -33.14 61.51 15.22
C LEU A 29 -31.83 60.72 15.01
N ALA A 30 -31.26 60.24 16.11
CA ALA A 30 -29.98 59.52 16.14
C ALA A 30 -29.95 58.40 17.21
N ALA A 31 -31.06 57.64 17.34
CA ALA A 31 -31.24 56.65 18.41
C ALA A 31 -32.08 55.41 18.02
N SER A 32 -32.05 55.00 16.74
CA SER A 32 -32.84 53.84 16.26
C SER A 32 -32.20 53.08 15.10
N LEU A 33 -30.88 52.91 15.13
CA LEU A 33 -30.12 52.00 14.24
C LEU A 33 -29.22 51.05 15.04
N LEU A 34 -29.82 50.36 16.03
CA LEU A 34 -29.28 49.09 16.49
C LEU A 34 -29.49 48.07 15.37
N GLY A 35 -28.50 47.99 14.47
CA GLY A 35 -28.52 47.02 13.39
C GLY A 35 -28.58 45.61 13.95
N ALA A 36 -29.49 44.79 13.40
CA ALA A 36 -29.40 43.35 13.55
C ALA A 36 -28.12 42.91 12.82
N ALA A 37 -27.03 42.74 13.56
CA ALA A 37 -25.84 42.12 13.04
C ALA A 37 -26.25 40.73 12.50
N PRO A 38 -25.87 40.35 11.26
CA PRO A 38 -26.09 39.00 10.82
C PRO A 38 -25.37 38.08 11.80
N ALA A 39 -26.07 37.06 12.29
CA ALA A 39 -25.45 35.98 13.04
C ALA A 39 -24.57 35.19 12.06
N ALA A 40 -23.34 35.65 11.88
CA ALA A 40 -22.32 34.91 11.16
C ALA A 40 -22.19 33.53 11.82
N SER A 41 -22.21 32.49 10.99
CA SER A 41 -22.07 31.11 11.48
C SER A 41 -20.81 31.02 12.36
N GLN A 42 -20.95 30.43 13.54
CA GLN A 42 -19.78 30.02 14.32
C GLN A 42 -19.28 28.71 13.74
N ASP A 43 -18.63 28.83 12.58
CA ASP A 43 -17.89 27.75 11.95
C ASP A 43 -16.70 27.42 12.86
N ASN A 44 -16.89 26.44 13.74
CA ASN A 44 -15.84 25.86 14.55
C ASN A 44 -15.09 24.83 13.68
N PRO A 45 -13.86 25.12 13.22
CA PRO A 45 -13.11 24.18 12.41
C PRO A 45 -12.58 23.04 13.28
N LEU A 46 -12.75 21.81 12.81
CA LEU A 46 -12.11 20.62 13.39
C LEU A 46 -10.97 20.15 12.50
N TRP A 47 -10.28 19.09 12.94
CA TRP A 47 -9.08 18.55 12.29
C TRP A 47 -7.93 19.58 12.20
N LEU A 48 -7.75 20.36 13.27
CA LEU A 48 -6.59 21.22 13.46
C LEU A 48 -5.41 20.36 13.92
N ARG A 49 -4.32 20.33 13.15
CA ARG A 49 -3.15 19.48 13.39
C ARG A 49 -1.90 20.33 13.63
N TYR A 50 -0.85 19.70 14.17
CA TYR A 50 0.48 20.31 14.40
C TYR A 50 0.49 21.71 15.10
N PRO A 51 -0.27 21.96 16.19
CA PRO A 51 -0.24 23.24 16.89
C PRO A 51 1.11 23.56 17.56
N ALA A 52 1.66 24.73 17.23
CA ALA A 52 2.92 25.24 17.78
C ALA A 52 2.76 26.64 18.37
N ILE A 53 2.87 26.77 19.70
CA ILE A 53 2.83 28.05 20.40
C ILE A 53 4.14 28.85 20.24
N SER A 54 4.04 30.17 20.16
CA SER A 54 5.18 31.08 20.05
C SER A 54 5.99 31.17 21.35
N PRO A 55 7.28 31.56 21.29
CA PRO A 55 8.12 31.68 22.50
C PRO A 55 7.56 32.63 23.55
N ASP A 56 6.96 33.75 23.13
CA ASP A 56 6.30 34.74 24.00
C ASP A 56 4.91 34.29 24.52
N GLY A 57 4.40 33.16 24.03
CA GLY A 57 3.07 32.65 24.35
C GLY A 57 1.90 33.46 23.80
N GLN A 58 2.12 34.40 22.87
CA GLN A 58 1.07 35.30 22.36
C GLN A 58 0.38 34.81 21.08
N ALA A 59 0.97 33.86 20.35
CA ALA A 59 0.44 33.32 19.11
C ALA A 59 0.60 31.79 19.03
N ILE A 60 -0.22 31.16 18.19
CA ILE A 60 -0.16 29.73 17.88
C ILE A 60 -0.19 29.58 16.36
N LEU A 61 0.65 28.70 15.83
CA LEU A 61 0.57 28.17 14.47
C LEU A 61 -0.17 26.84 14.50
N PHE A 62 -0.86 26.48 13.42
CA PHE A 62 -1.43 25.14 13.24
C PHE A 62 -1.64 24.86 11.75
N CYS A 63 -1.82 23.59 11.40
CA CYS A 63 -2.16 23.14 10.07
C CYS A 63 -3.66 22.86 9.96
N ALA A 64 -4.25 23.24 8.83
CA ALA A 64 -5.60 22.83 8.43
C ALA A 64 -5.70 22.83 6.90
N LYS A 65 -6.34 21.81 6.32
CA LYS A 65 -6.57 21.71 4.86
C LYS A 65 -5.30 21.73 3.98
N GLY A 66 -4.14 21.39 4.56
CA GLY A 66 -2.82 21.46 3.92
C GLY A 66 -2.08 22.80 4.05
N ASP A 67 -2.70 23.85 4.59
CA ASP A 67 -2.08 25.17 4.78
C ASP A 67 -1.72 25.44 6.26
N ILE A 68 -0.72 26.30 6.49
CA ILE A 68 -0.32 26.78 7.82
C ILE A 68 -1.08 28.07 8.16
N PHE A 69 -1.72 28.09 9.31
CA PHE A 69 -2.45 29.23 9.87
C PHE A 69 -1.77 29.77 11.13
N LYS A 70 -2.01 31.06 11.42
CA LYS A 70 -1.60 31.75 12.66
C LYS A 70 -2.80 32.37 13.36
N ILE A 71 -2.88 32.21 14.68
CA ILE A 71 -3.94 32.77 15.54
C ILE A 71 -3.34 33.33 16.85
N PRO A 72 -3.94 34.34 17.51
CA PRO A 72 -3.57 34.69 18.88
C PRO A 72 -3.78 33.50 19.84
N SER A 73 -2.97 33.40 20.89
CA SER A 73 -3.13 32.34 21.92
C SER A 73 -4.38 32.49 22.79
N SER A 74 -5.06 33.64 22.71
CA SER A 74 -6.39 33.91 23.25
C SER A 74 -7.54 33.53 22.31
N GLY A 75 -7.24 33.06 21.09
CA GLY A 75 -8.20 32.66 20.06
C GLY A 75 -8.70 33.83 19.20
N GLY A 76 -9.80 33.59 18.49
CA GLY A 76 -10.40 34.51 17.52
C GLY A 76 -10.30 34.01 16.09
N THR A 77 -9.99 34.91 15.16
CA THR A 77 -9.84 34.58 13.73
C THR A 77 -8.39 34.24 13.41
N ALA A 78 -8.18 33.08 12.78
CA ALA A 78 -6.90 32.66 12.25
C ALA A 78 -6.63 33.27 10.86
N VAL A 79 -5.37 33.52 10.55
CA VAL A 79 -4.89 34.07 9.28
C VAL A 79 -4.01 33.01 8.59
N PRO A 80 -4.24 32.66 7.32
CA PRO A 80 -3.33 31.78 6.58
C PRO A 80 -1.97 32.47 6.38
N LEU A 81 -0.89 31.74 6.64
CA LEU A 81 0.48 32.14 6.30
C LEU A 81 0.92 31.53 4.96
N THR A 82 0.38 30.36 4.62
CA THR A 82 0.53 29.72 3.31
C THR A 82 -0.84 29.47 2.68
N VAL A 83 -0.86 29.37 1.35
CA VAL A 83 -2.03 29.01 0.52
C VAL A 83 -1.51 28.26 -0.71
N GLY A 84 -1.93 27.02 -0.97
CA GLY A 84 -1.49 26.29 -2.17
C GLY A 84 -2.14 24.94 -2.44
N GLU A 85 -1.60 24.22 -3.44
CA GLU A 85 -1.93 22.81 -3.74
C GLU A 85 -1.01 21.82 -2.99
N ALA A 86 0.10 22.31 -2.44
CA ALA A 86 1.08 21.54 -1.68
C ALA A 86 0.69 21.44 -0.20
N TYR A 87 1.21 20.43 0.49
CA TYR A 87 0.96 20.17 1.90
C TYR A 87 2.06 20.77 2.77
N ASP A 88 1.70 21.78 3.57
CA ASP A 88 2.57 22.49 4.50
C ASP A 88 2.31 22.04 5.95
N TYR A 89 3.31 21.44 6.60
CA TYR A 89 3.11 20.91 7.95
C TYR A 89 4.33 20.93 8.88
N SER A 90 4.08 20.55 10.13
CA SER A 90 5.03 20.62 11.25
C SER A 90 5.70 22.00 11.42
N PRO A 91 4.94 23.12 11.53
CA PRO A 91 5.52 24.44 11.70
C PRO A 91 6.21 24.60 13.07
N VAL A 92 7.44 25.12 13.09
CA VAL A 92 8.21 25.40 14.30
C VAL A 92 8.71 26.85 14.33
N TRP A 93 8.68 27.46 15.51
CA TRP A 93 9.11 28.85 15.73
C TRP A 93 10.61 28.95 15.98
N SER A 94 11.24 30.02 15.47
CA SER A 94 12.54 30.44 15.98
C SER A 94 12.44 30.91 17.43
N HIS A 95 13.52 30.75 18.19
CA HIS A 95 13.62 31.11 19.60
C HIS A 95 13.40 32.59 19.95
N ASP A 96 13.38 33.46 18.94
CA ASP A 96 13.12 34.91 19.00
C ASP A 96 11.75 35.31 18.41
N GLY A 97 10.95 34.35 17.96
CA GLY A 97 9.62 34.55 17.38
C GLY A 97 9.60 35.24 16.00
N ARG A 98 10.75 35.48 15.35
CA ARG A 98 10.84 36.20 14.07
C ARG A 98 10.67 35.33 12.83
N TRP A 99 10.91 34.03 12.93
CA TRP A 99 10.89 33.10 11.80
C TRP A 99 10.06 31.85 12.10
N ILE A 100 9.59 31.21 11.03
CA ILE A 100 8.86 29.94 11.04
C ILE A 100 9.54 29.02 10.04
N ALA A 101 9.97 27.84 10.52
CA ALA A 101 10.42 26.74 9.66
C ALA A 101 9.32 25.68 9.56
N PHE A 102 9.16 25.04 8.40
CA PHE A 102 8.11 24.04 8.16
C PHE A 102 8.50 23.07 7.04
N ALA A 103 7.85 21.90 6.99
CA ALA A 103 7.98 20.93 5.91
C ALA A 103 6.95 21.22 4.80
N SER A 104 7.35 21.09 3.53
CA SER A 104 6.50 21.43 2.37
C SER A 104 6.77 20.51 1.19
N ASP A 105 5.75 19.84 0.63
CA ASP A 105 5.91 18.92 -0.52
C ASP A 105 5.91 19.58 -1.91
N ARG A 106 6.04 20.91 -2.00
CA ARG A 106 6.08 21.71 -3.25
C ARG A 106 7.05 21.19 -4.32
N SER A 107 8.10 20.47 -3.93
CA SER A 107 9.13 19.91 -4.82
C SER A 107 8.88 18.44 -5.22
N GLY A 108 7.83 17.80 -4.68
CA GLY A 108 7.52 16.37 -4.83
C GLY A 108 8.01 15.48 -3.67
N ASN A 109 8.76 16.06 -2.72
CA ASN A 109 9.14 15.50 -1.43
C ASN A 109 9.07 16.63 -0.39
N PHE A 110 8.99 16.29 0.91
CA PHE A 110 9.04 17.29 1.97
C PHE A 110 10.46 17.84 2.13
N ASP A 111 10.66 19.11 1.79
CA ASP A 111 11.87 19.87 2.12
C ASP A 111 11.60 20.86 3.27
N ILE A 112 12.67 21.38 3.91
CA ILE A 112 12.57 22.48 4.87
C ILE A 112 12.39 23.82 4.15
N TYR A 113 11.37 24.57 4.52
CA TYR A 113 11.13 25.96 4.11
C TYR A 113 11.17 26.90 5.32
N LEU A 114 11.63 28.13 5.10
CA LEU A 114 11.75 29.18 6.11
C LEU A 114 11.03 30.45 5.65
N MET A 115 10.15 31.00 6.48
CA MET A 115 9.42 32.26 6.22
C MET A 115 9.42 33.20 7.42
N PRO A 116 9.23 34.53 7.24
CA PRO A 116 9.04 35.46 8.34
C PRO A 116 7.77 35.12 9.15
N ALA A 117 7.80 35.36 10.46
CA ALA A 117 6.69 35.07 11.35
C ALA A 117 5.42 35.91 11.13
N GLY A 118 5.46 36.91 10.23
CA GLY A 118 4.29 37.65 9.75
C GLY A 118 3.65 37.05 8.49
N GLY A 119 4.18 35.95 7.96
CA GLY A 119 3.96 35.53 6.57
C GLY A 119 4.89 36.26 5.59
N GLY A 120 4.92 35.81 4.35
CA GLY A 120 5.76 36.37 3.29
C GLY A 120 6.26 35.32 2.31
N GLU A 121 7.32 35.62 1.58
CA GLU A 121 8.00 34.65 0.73
C GLU A 121 8.68 33.57 1.58
N ALA A 122 8.43 32.29 1.26
CA ALA A 122 9.02 31.14 1.93
C ALA A 122 10.20 30.60 1.11
N ARG A 123 11.40 30.53 1.70
CA ARG A 123 12.61 30.06 1.06
C ARG A 123 12.93 28.62 1.43
N ARG A 124 13.09 27.75 0.42
CA ARG A 124 13.59 26.37 0.58
C ARG A 124 15.04 26.39 1.08
N LEU A 125 15.35 25.54 2.05
CA LEU A 125 16.68 25.42 2.67
C LEU A 125 17.38 24.09 2.40
N THR A 126 16.64 23.00 2.19
CA THR A 126 17.18 21.66 1.92
C THR A 126 16.70 21.12 0.58
N PHE A 127 17.50 20.26 -0.05
CA PHE A 127 17.29 19.84 -1.44
C PHE A 127 17.40 18.31 -1.67
N HIS A 128 17.17 17.50 -0.64
CA HIS A 128 17.31 16.04 -0.71
C HIS A 128 15.96 15.32 -0.84
N SER A 129 15.85 14.29 -1.70
CA SER A 129 14.60 13.54 -1.94
C SER A 129 14.11 12.64 -0.78
N ALA A 130 14.59 12.86 0.44
CA ALA A 130 13.98 12.32 1.65
C ALA A 130 12.79 13.20 2.09
N ALA A 131 12.15 12.84 3.20
CA ALA A 131 11.26 13.75 3.91
C ALA A 131 12.06 14.42 5.05
N ASP A 132 12.34 15.71 4.91
CA ASP A 132 12.97 16.53 5.94
C ASP A 132 11.88 17.16 6.82
N ILE A 133 11.76 16.75 8.09
CA ILE A 133 10.69 17.21 8.99
C ILE A 133 11.28 18.04 10.15
N PRO A 134 11.01 19.35 10.25
CA PRO A 134 11.59 20.19 11.29
C PRO A 134 10.96 19.91 12.67
N SER A 135 11.78 20.09 13.71
CA SER A 135 11.39 19.83 15.11
C SER A 135 11.76 20.95 16.09
N GLY A 136 12.68 21.84 15.71
CA GLY A 136 13.00 23.04 16.48
C GLY A 136 14.12 23.86 15.86
N PHE A 137 14.67 24.79 16.63
CA PHE A 137 15.88 25.54 16.31
C PHE A 137 17.00 25.19 17.31
N THR A 138 18.25 25.46 16.96
CA THR A 138 19.36 25.52 17.92
C THR A 138 19.18 26.70 18.88
N ALA A 139 19.72 26.61 20.10
CA ALA A 139 19.55 27.63 21.15
C ALA A 139 19.94 29.07 20.74
N ASP A 140 20.85 29.23 19.77
CA ASP A 140 21.29 30.51 19.21
C ASP A 140 20.40 31.05 18.08
N GLY A 141 19.39 30.28 17.65
CA GLY A 141 18.46 30.60 16.56
C GLY A 141 19.05 30.50 15.15
N ARG A 142 20.29 30.02 14.98
CA ARG A 142 21.00 30.04 13.68
C ARG A 142 20.83 28.79 12.82
N ARG A 143 20.35 27.68 13.39
CA ARG A 143 20.09 26.45 12.65
C ARG A 143 18.72 25.87 13.02
N ILE A 144 18.11 25.19 12.06
CA ILE A 144 16.87 24.43 12.23
C ILE A 144 17.25 22.96 12.44
N LEU A 145 16.70 22.33 13.48
CA LEU A 145 16.82 20.89 13.74
C LEU A 145 15.71 20.14 13.00
N PHE A 146 16.06 19.12 12.23
CA PHE A 146 15.10 18.32 11.46
C PHE A 146 15.46 16.83 11.41
N ALA A 147 14.44 15.98 11.47
CA ALA A 147 14.56 14.55 11.26
C ALA A 147 14.54 14.27 9.75
N SER A 148 15.44 13.43 9.26
CA SER A 148 15.55 13.05 7.85
C SER A 148 16.22 11.69 7.74
N ALA A 149 15.77 10.81 6.85
CA ALA A 149 16.44 9.53 6.58
C ALA A 149 17.34 9.68 5.35
N ARG A 150 18.64 9.87 5.58
CA ARG A 150 19.68 10.12 4.57
C ARG A 150 20.80 9.08 4.69
N GLN A 151 21.81 9.38 5.51
CA GLN A 151 23.00 8.57 5.63
C GLN A 151 23.70 8.81 6.98
N ASP A 152 23.89 7.70 7.71
CA ASP A 152 24.78 7.56 8.86
C ASP A 152 26.19 8.16 8.69
N THR A 153 26.89 8.35 9.80
CA THR A 153 28.37 8.43 9.78
C THR A 153 28.99 7.12 9.31
N ALA A 154 30.14 7.18 8.62
CA ALA A 154 30.85 5.97 8.15
C ALA A 154 31.21 5.00 9.30
N ALA A 155 31.37 5.49 10.53
CA ALA A 155 31.69 4.68 11.70
C ALA A 155 30.48 3.91 12.27
N ASN A 156 29.24 4.31 11.99
CA ASN A 156 28.07 3.66 12.60
C ASN A 156 27.87 2.22 12.09
N VAL A 157 27.36 1.37 12.98
CA VAL A 157 26.97 -0.03 12.69
C VAL A 157 25.47 -0.28 12.70
N GLN A 158 24.67 0.78 12.89
CA GLN A 158 23.23 0.75 12.66
C GLN A 158 22.89 0.18 11.27
N PHE A 159 21.74 -0.50 11.16
CA PHE A 159 21.29 -1.05 9.89
C PHE A 159 20.79 0.07 8.97
N PRO A 160 21.39 0.26 7.77
CA PRO A 160 21.12 1.42 6.92
C PRO A 160 19.74 1.32 6.29
N MET A 161 18.79 2.10 6.80
CA MET A 161 17.37 1.91 6.51
C MET A 161 16.61 3.24 6.39
N THR A 162 15.99 3.48 5.25
CA THR A 162 15.20 4.68 4.92
C THR A 162 13.94 4.91 5.79
N GLY A 163 13.69 4.08 6.80
CA GLY A 163 12.66 4.26 7.82
C GLY A 163 13.18 4.69 9.19
N PHE A 164 14.48 4.92 9.33
CA PHE A 164 15.13 5.42 10.53
C PHE A 164 15.74 6.81 10.25
N PRO A 165 15.05 7.91 10.59
CA PRO A 165 15.57 9.24 10.34
C PRO A 165 16.64 9.62 11.37
N GLU A 166 17.80 10.02 10.87
CA GLU A 166 18.86 10.67 11.66
C GLU A 166 18.48 12.13 11.99
N LEU A 167 19.16 12.75 12.97
CA LEU A 167 18.95 14.17 13.28
C LEU A 167 19.95 15.03 12.50
N TYR A 168 19.43 15.88 11.61
CA TYR A 168 20.20 16.86 10.85
C TYR A 168 19.92 18.29 11.33
N SER A 169 20.78 19.22 10.89
CA SER A 169 20.52 20.64 11.00
C SER A 169 20.94 21.41 9.75
N VAL A 170 20.18 22.44 9.38
CA VAL A 170 20.49 23.36 8.27
C VAL A 170 20.58 24.80 8.80
N SER A 171 21.45 25.62 8.21
CA SER A 171 21.55 27.05 8.55
C SER A 171 20.28 27.79 8.17
N VAL A 172 19.86 28.78 8.97
CA VAL A 172 18.79 29.71 8.59
C VAL A 172 19.15 30.54 7.35
N ASP A 173 20.44 30.70 7.05
CA ASP A 173 20.92 31.34 5.82
C ASP A 173 20.91 30.40 4.60
N GLY A 174 20.70 29.09 4.79
CA GLY A 174 20.84 28.05 3.77
C GLY A 174 22.27 27.52 3.63
N GLY A 175 22.49 26.69 2.61
CA GLY A 175 23.75 25.94 2.42
C GLY A 175 23.67 24.51 2.93
N GLU A 176 24.81 23.89 3.16
CA GLU A 176 24.89 22.45 3.48
C GLU A 176 24.19 22.05 4.79
N ALA A 177 23.53 20.90 4.76
CA ALA A 177 22.96 20.24 5.93
C ALA A 177 24.03 19.44 6.68
N SER A 178 24.09 19.59 8.00
CA SER A 178 25.06 18.94 8.88
C SER A 178 24.37 17.91 9.76
N LEU A 179 24.88 16.67 9.77
CA LEU A 179 24.43 15.63 10.68
C LEU A 179 24.74 16.03 12.14
N VAL A 180 23.77 15.83 13.04
CA VAL A 180 23.88 16.17 14.48
C VAL A 180 23.92 14.89 15.32
N LEU A 181 23.07 13.92 15.00
CA LEU A 181 23.03 12.59 15.63
C LEU A 181 22.81 11.54 14.53
N THR A 182 23.65 10.51 14.50
CA THR A 182 23.60 9.41 13.51
C THR A 182 22.58 8.34 13.92
N GLN A 183 22.36 8.17 15.22
CA GLN A 183 21.31 7.29 15.75
C GLN A 183 19.91 7.89 15.53
N PRO A 184 18.85 7.06 15.39
CA PRO A 184 17.53 7.56 15.01
C PRO A 184 16.92 8.47 16.10
N ALA A 185 16.60 9.71 15.73
CA ALA A 185 16.24 10.76 16.69
C ALA A 185 15.16 11.70 16.14
N VAL A 186 13.96 11.62 16.70
CA VAL A 186 12.74 12.28 16.20
C VAL A 186 12.18 13.27 17.23
N ALA A 187 11.51 14.32 16.74
CA ALA A 187 10.96 15.42 17.53
C ALA A 187 11.99 16.07 18.47
N ALA A 188 13.20 16.30 17.95
CA ALA A 188 14.33 16.78 18.72
C ALA A 188 14.25 18.29 19.01
N VAL A 189 14.42 18.66 20.28
CA VAL A 189 14.44 20.05 20.75
C VAL A 189 15.70 20.36 21.53
N SER A 190 16.20 21.59 21.47
CA SER A 190 17.37 22.05 22.24
C SER A 190 16.93 22.78 23.52
N ASN A 191 17.71 22.69 24.60
CA ASN A 191 17.50 23.51 25.79
C ASN A 191 17.99 24.95 25.58
N ARG A 192 17.50 25.90 26.38
CA ARG A 192 17.90 27.32 26.27
C ARG A 192 19.37 27.58 26.60
N ALA A 193 20.07 26.64 27.24
CA ALA A 193 21.52 26.69 27.48
C ALA A 193 22.37 26.21 26.29
N GLY A 194 21.76 25.55 25.29
CA GLY A 194 22.44 25.04 24.10
C GLY A 194 23.40 23.87 24.36
N ASP A 195 23.24 23.15 25.48
CA ASP A 195 24.11 22.04 25.87
C ASP A 195 23.42 20.67 25.97
N LYS A 196 22.09 20.62 25.78
CA LYS A 196 21.31 19.37 25.69
C LYS A 196 20.32 19.40 24.54
N ILE A 197 20.10 18.23 23.95
CA ILE A 197 19.03 17.94 22.99
C ILE A 197 18.16 16.83 23.58
N LEU A 198 16.84 17.03 23.58
CA LEU A 198 15.86 16.05 24.04
C LEU A 198 15.07 15.55 22.82
N TYR A 199 14.93 14.23 22.67
CA TYR A 199 14.32 13.60 21.50
C TYR A 199 13.63 12.28 21.88
N HIS A 200 12.92 11.64 20.95
CA HIS A 200 12.50 10.24 21.12
C HIS A 200 13.05 9.34 20.01
N ASP A 201 13.28 8.07 20.33
CA ASP A 201 13.87 7.12 19.39
C ASP A 201 12.88 6.60 18.33
N ALA A 202 13.39 5.74 17.44
CA ALA A 202 12.62 5.00 16.45
C ALA A 202 13.22 3.59 16.28
N LYS A 203 12.55 2.58 16.88
CA LYS A 203 13.11 1.22 17.03
C LYS A 203 12.74 0.24 15.91
N GLY A 204 11.68 0.52 15.14
CA GLY A 204 11.19 -0.37 14.08
C GLY A 204 10.15 0.28 13.17
N ARG A 205 9.72 -0.46 12.14
CA ARG A 205 8.71 0.00 11.16
C ARG A 205 7.29 -0.33 11.63
N GLU A 206 6.76 0.44 12.57
CA GLU A 206 5.34 0.39 12.92
C GLU A 206 4.63 1.69 12.52
N ASN A 207 3.34 1.61 12.19
CA ASN A 207 2.53 2.79 11.89
C ASN A 207 2.53 3.73 13.11
N VAL A 208 2.97 4.99 12.90
CA VAL A 208 3.05 5.99 13.96
C VAL A 208 1.69 6.32 14.59
N TRP A 209 0.59 6.01 13.92
CA TRP A 209 -0.77 6.25 14.43
C TRP A 209 -1.38 5.05 15.18
N ARG A 210 -0.69 3.89 15.26
CA ARG A 210 -1.06 2.78 16.15
C ARG A 210 -1.06 3.26 17.60
N LYS A 211 -2.05 2.82 18.38
CA LYS A 211 -2.30 3.20 19.79
C LYS A 211 -2.39 1.97 20.66
N HIS A 212 -2.31 2.15 21.97
CA HIS A 212 -2.44 1.10 23.00
C HIS A 212 -1.39 -0.01 22.87
N HIS A 213 -0.37 0.20 22.03
CA HIS A 213 0.66 -0.79 21.72
C HIS A 213 1.61 -0.88 22.92
N THR A 214 1.82 -2.10 23.43
CA THR A 214 2.70 -2.39 24.56
C THR A 214 3.68 -3.48 24.17
N SER A 215 4.86 -3.10 23.70
CA SER A 215 5.92 -4.00 23.21
C SER A 215 7.25 -3.25 23.08
N ALA A 216 8.36 -3.96 22.85
CA ALA A 216 9.69 -3.37 22.84
C ALA A 216 9.92 -2.27 21.77
N VAL A 217 9.11 -2.22 20.70
CA VAL A 217 9.25 -1.25 19.58
C VAL A 217 8.62 0.12 19.86
N THR A 218 7.85 0.26 20.93
CA THR A 218 7.31 1.56 21.39
C THR A 218 8.44 2.51 21.75
N ARG A 219 8.24 3.82 21.60
CA ARG A 219 9.35 4.79 21.64
C ARG A 219 9.68 5.25 23.06
N ASP A 220 10.99 5.45 23.29
CA ASP A 220 11.53 6.02 24.52
C ASP A 220 12.01 7.46 24.29
N ILE A 221 11.96 8.28 25.34
CA ILE A 221 12.59 9.61 25.40
C ILE A 221 14.06 9.47 25.79
N TRP A 222 14.91 10.23 25.09
CA TRP A 222 16.35 10.29 25.29
C TRP A 222 16.83 11.74 25.38
N VAL A 223 17.87 11.98 26.17
CA VAL A 223 18.61 13.24 26.19
C VAL A 223 20.05 13.00 25.71
N TYR A 224 20.50 13.81 24.75
CA TYR A 224 21.88 13.88 24.32
C TYR A 224 22.55 15.09 24.97
N ASP A 225 23.69 14.87 25.64
CA ASP A 225 24.51 15.93 26.21
C ASP A 225 25.62 16.33 25.22
N LEU A 226 25.57 17.57 24.74
CA LEU A 226 26.48 18.10 23.72
C LEU A 226 27.91 18.29 24.23
N LYS A 227 28.12 18.40 25.55
CA LYS A 227 29.44 18.58 26.18
C LYS A 227 30.12 17.24 26.44
N ALA A 228 29.36 16.26 26.94
CA ALA A 228 29.83 14.90 27.18
C ALA A 228 29.86 14.03 25.90
N LYS A 229 29.19 14.46 24.82
CA LYS A 229 28.92 13.67 23.61
C LYS A 229 28.33 12.30 23.95
N LYS A 230 27.25 12.29 24.75
CA LYS A 230 26.66 11.07 25.29
C LYS A 230 25.13 11.07 25.21
N ASN A 231 24.54 9.94 24.81
CA ASN A 231 23.11 9.67 24.90
C ASN A 231 22.72 9.05 26.26
N ILE A 232 21.55 9.44 26.77
CA ILE A 232 20.99 8.95 28.04
C ILE A 232 19.49 8.73 27.85
N GLN A 233 19.04 7.48 28.03
CA GLN A 233 17.62 7.12 28.04
C GLN A 233 16.97 7.63 29.33
N VAL A 234 15.82 8.32 29.21
CA VAL A 234 15.11 8.97 30.35
C VAL A 234 13.65 8.52 30.51
N THR A 235 13.19 7.56 29.71
CA THR A 235 11.99 6.73 29.97
C THR A 235 12.30 5.28 29.69
N ASP A 236 11.48 4.37 30.22
CA ASP A 236 11.60 2.91 30.11
C ASP A 236 10.22 2.25 29.98
N ASN A 237 9.33 2.86 29.20
CA ASN A 237 7.93 2.42 29.10
C ASN A 237 7.78 1.13 28.26
N GLU A 238 6.73 0.36 28.53
CA GLU A 238 6.27 -0.67 27.58
C GLU A 238 5.37 -0.07 26.50
N GLY A 239 4.62 1.00 26.83
CA GLY A 239 3.85 1.80 25.88
C GLY A 239 4.66 2.94 25.23
N GLU A 240 4.02 3.73 24.37
CA GLU A 240 4.69 4.82 23.65
C GLU A 240 4.88 6.09 24.52
N ASP A 241 6.12 6.58 24.61
CA ASP A 241 6.48 7.91 25.11
C ASP A 241 7.06 8.76 23.94
N ARG A 242 6.49 9.95 23.66
CA ARG A 242 6.76 10.75 22.43
C ARG A 242 6.71 12.27 22.64
N ASN A 243 7.06 13.02 21.58
CA ASN A 243 7.03 14.49 21.49
C ASN A 243 7.49 15.23 22.77
N PRO A 244 8.75 15.06 23.18
CA PRO A 244 9.25 15.65 24.43
C PRO A 244 9.60 17.14 24.27
N VAL A 245 9.36 17.92 25.32
CA VAL A 245 9.76 19.33 25.42
C VAL A 245 10.36 19.64 26.79
N PHE A 246 11.53 20.30 26.83
CA PHE A 246 12.10 20.81 28.09
C PHE A 246 11.13 21.73 28.83
N ASP A 247 11.18 21.76 30.15
CA ASP A 247 10.53 22.80 30.96
C ASP A 247 11.21 24.19 30.76
N PRO A 248 10.65 25.30 31.30
CA PRO A 248 11.27 26.62 31.21
C PRO A 248 12.72 26.70 31.73
N ASN A 249 13.09 25.90 32.74
CA ASN A 249 14.43 25.90 33.33
C ASN A 249 15.42 25.04 32.54
N GLY A 250 14.96 23.91 31.97
CA GLY A 250 15.77 22.94 31.23
C GLY A 250 16.24 21.74 32.05
N ASP A 251 15.78 21.61 33.30
CA ASP A 251 16.11 20.52 34.23
C ASP A 251 15.03 19.42 34.25
N ASP A 252 13.78 19.79 33.91
CA ASP A 252 12.64 18.89 33.76
C ASP A 252 12.17 18.84 32.30
N PHE A 253 11.28 17.91 31.98
CA PHE A 253 10.65 17.81 30.67
C PHE A 253 9.19 17.35 30.74
N TYR A 254 8.41 17.78 29.75
CA TYR A 254 7.08 17.28 29.45
C TYR A 254 7.14 16.38 28.21
N PHE A 255 6.25 15.40 28.10
CA PHE A 255 6.17 14.48 26.97
C PHE A 255 4.75 13.91 26.85
N LEU A 256 4.41 13.35 25.69
CA LEU A 256 3.17 12.60 25.49
C LEU A 256 3.40 11.13 25.84
N SER A 257 2.47 10.51 26.57
CA SER A 257 2.58 9.09 26.95
C SER A 257 1.24 8.38 27.02
N GLU A 258 1.19 7.12 26.58
CA GLU A 258 0.00 6.26 26.69
C GLU A 258 -0.12 5.52 28.04
N ARG A 259 0.72 5.82 29.04
CA ARG A 259 0.67 5.21 30.39
C ARG A 259 -0.70 5.31 31.09
N GLY A 260 -1.58 6.20 30.63
CA GLY A 260 -2.97 6.36 31.10
C GLY A 260 -4.05 5.67 30.25
N GLY A 261 -3.68 4.82 29.28
CA GLY A 261 -4.61 4.17 28.33
C GLY A 261 -5.00 5.00 27.12
N THR A 262 -4.44 6.21 26.97
CA THR A 262 -4.36 6.99 25.72
C THR A 262 -3.35 8.13 25.93
N PHE A 263 -2.76 8.65 24.85
CA PHE A 263 -1.78 9.73 24.95
C PHE A 263 -2.28 10.92 25.78
N ASN A 264 -1.58 11.22 26.86
CA ASN A 264 -1.75 12.42 27.69
C ASN A 264 -0.39 13.08 27.93
N ILE A 265 -0.39 14.32 28.43
CA ILE A 265 0.85 14.99 28.83
C ILE A 265 1.30 14.45 30.19
N TYR A 266 2.57 14.06 30.27
CA TYR A 266 3.27 13.72 31.50
C TYR A 266 4.47 14.65 31.69
N LYS A 267 4.91 14.82 32.94
CA LYS A 267 6.14 15.54 33.30
C LYS A 267 7.09 14.58 34.02
N SER A 268 8.38 14.65 33.73
CA SER A 268 9.44 14.00 34.52
C SER A 268 10.68 14.90 34.65
N SER A 269 11.69 14.46 35.39
CA SER A 269 12.92 15.22 35.69
C SER A 269 14.15 14.54 35.11
N LEU A 270 15.05 15.30 34.47
CA LEU A 270 16.32 14.76 33.97
C LEU A 270 17.22 14.27 35.12
N SER A 271 17.04 14.83 36.32
CA SER A 271 17.72 14.41 37.54
C SER A 271 17.21 13.07 38.10
N ARG A 272 15.94 12.73 37.84
CA ARG A 272 15.20 11.60 38.42
C ARG A 272 14.13 11.10 37.43
N PRO A 273 14.53 10.47 36.32
CA PRO A 273 13.63 10.14 35.21
C PRO A 273 12.49 9.16 35.57
N ALA A 274 12.73 8.24 36.50
CA ALA A 274 11.81 7.18 36.92
C ALA A 274 10.63 7.65 37.82
N SER A 275 10.09 8.86 37.59
CA SER A 275 9.03 9.45 38.40
C SER A 275 8.13 10.39 37.59
N ALA A 276 7.65 9.89 36.45
CA ALA A 276 6.72 10.63 35.59
C ALA A 276 5.35 10.83 36.26
N THR A 277 4.81 12.06 36.20
CA THR A 277 3.47 12.40 36.70
C THR A 277 2.57 12.91 35.57
N ALA A 278 1.29 12.56 35.58
CA ALA A 278 0.33 13.05 34.60
C ALA A 278 0.01 14.54 34.84
N VAL A 279 0.00 15.31 33.76
CA VAL A 279 -0.36 16.74 33.72
C VAL A 279 -1.75 16.95 33.11
N THR A 280 -2.18 16.03 32.25
CA THR A 280 -3.55 15.95 31.72
C THR A 280 -4.14 14.56 31.93
N SER A 281 -5.48 14.48 31.93
CA SER A 281 -6.23 13.24 32.11
C SER A 281 -7.43 13.17 31.15
N PHE A 282 -7.20 13.51 29.87
CA PHE A 282 -8.15 13.32 28.80
C PHE A 282 -8.39 11.83 28.54
N ALA A 283 -9.57 11.48 28.03
CA ALA A 283 -10.00 10.11 27.81
C ALA A 283 -10.55 9.90 26.39
N LYS A 284 -10.57 8.65 25.94
CA LYS A 284 -10.94 8.17 24.59
C LYS A 284 -9.99 8.62 23.48
N ASN A 285 -9.82 9.93 23.28
CA ASN A 285 -9.01 10.48 22.19
C ASN A 285 -7.59 10.80 22.67
N PRO A 286 -6.56 10.63 21.82
CA PRO A 286 -5.19 10.99 22.16
C PRO A 286 -4.99 12.51 22.19
N VAL A 287 -4.18 12.98 23.13
CA VAL A 287 -3.46 14.26 23.01
C VAL A 287 -2.33 14.09 21.98
N ARG A 288 -2.15 15.08 21.10
CA ARG A 288 -1.14 15.09 20.03
C ARG A 288 -0.36 16.41 20.02
N PHE A 289 0.82 16.39 19.40
CA PHE A 289 1.58 17.60 19.03
C PHE A 289 1.92 18.56 20.19
N LEU A 290 2.58 18.06 21.24
CA LEU A 290 2.97 18.87 22.39
C LEU A 290 4.03 19.92 22.03
N THR A 291 3.74 21.20 22.33
CA THR A 291 4.68 22.33 22.26
C THR A 291 4.58 23.22 23.51
N ARG A 292 5.55 24.14 23.71
CA ARG A 292 5.63 25.00 24.91
C ARG A 292 6.20 26.40 24.60
N SER A 293 5.64 27.45 25.19
CA SER A 293 6.21 28.81 25.20
C SER A 293 7.30 28.98 26.27
N ASP A 294 8.18 29.99 26.17
CA ASP A 294 9.18 30.26 27.21
C ASP A 294 8.55 30.59 28.57
N THR A 295 7.36 31.20 28.55
CA THR A 295 6.52 31.48 29.73
C THR A 295 5.92 30.23 30.37
N GLY A 296 6.16 29.03 29.82
CA GLY A 296 5.71 27.76 30.40
C GLY A 296 4.29 27.35 30.03
N VAL A 297 3.66 28.00 29.05
CA VAL A 297 2.35 27.60 28.54
C VAL A 297 2.53 26.44 27.57
N LEU A 298 1.93 25.29 27.90
CA LEU A 298 1.82 24.13 27.03
C LEU A 298 0.74 24.38 25.97
N CYS A 299 0.94 23.84 24.77
CA CYS A 299 -0.01 23.88 23.67
C CYS A 299 -0.03 22.52 22.97
N PHE A 300 -1.21 22.04 22.60
CA PHE A 300 -1.40 20.69 22.07
C PHE A 300 -2.73 20.54 21.30
N GLY A 301 -2.83 19.47 20.51
CA GLY A 301 -4.07 19.05 19.85
C GLY A 301 -4.82 18.01 20.68
N TYR A 302 -6.14 18.11 20.74
CA TYR A 302 -7.03 17.09 21.31
C TYR A 302 -8.39 17.11 20.58
N ASP A 303 -8.91 15.93 20.21
CA ASP A 303 -10.16 15.75 19.46
C ASP A 303 -10.28 16.58 18.16
N GLY A 304 -9.15 16.87 17.51
CA GLY A 304 -9.09 17.71 16.30
C GLY A 304 -9.19 19.23 16.58
N GLU A 305 -9.04 19.65 17.83
CA GLU A 305 -9.08 21.03 18.29
C GLU A 305 -7.80 21.40 19.04
N ILE A 306 -7.55 22.70 19.26
CA ILE A 306 -6.33 23.20 19.93
C ILE A 306 -6.63 23.54 21.39
N TYR A 307 -5.72 23.18 22.29
CA TYR A 307 -5.78 23.46 23.72
C TYR A 307 -4.48 24.10 24.22
N THR A 308 -4.59 24.94 25.25
CA THR A 308 -3.45 25.49 25.99
C THR A 308 -3.57 25.23 27.49
N GLN A 309 -2.45 25.17 28.19
CA GLN A 309 -2.41 24.95 29.65
C GLN A 309 -1.25 25.74 30.27
N ALA A 310 -1.53 26.54 31.30
CA ALA A 310 -0.54 27.40 31.96
C ALA A 310 -0.29 26.92 33.39
N GLY A 311 0.86 26.26 33.62
CA GLY A 311 1.14 25.60 34.89
C GLY A 311 0.08 24.56 35.25
N ASP A 312 -0.27 24.48 36.54
CA ASP A 312 -1.25 23.51 37.07
C ASP A 312 -2.73 23.90 36.79
N ALA A 313 -2.98 24.89 35.93
CA ALA A 313 -4.33 25.24 35.50
C ALA A 313 -4.98 24.11 34.69
N ALA A 314 -6.31 24.04 34.67
CA ALA A 314 -7.03 23.13 33.78
C ALA A 314 -6.83 23.53 32.29
N PRO A 315 -6.65 22.58 31.37
CA PRO A 315 -6.58 22.87 29.93
C PRO A 315 -7.73 23.73 29.40
N GLN A 316 -7.41 24.74 28.61
CA GLN A 316 -8.35 25.66 27.98
C GLN A 316 -8.43 25.38 26.49
N LYS A 317 -9.65 25.17 25.99
CA LYS A 317 -9.94 25.04 24.56
C LYS A 317 -9.79 26.39 23.87
N LEU A 318 -9.03 26.43 22.78
CA LEU A 318 -8.88 27.62 21.95
C LEU A 318 -10.13 27.84 21.07
N ALA A 319 -10.70 29.03 21.09
CA ALA A 319 -11.76 29.41 20.17
C ALA A 319 -11.16 29.80 18.80
N VAL A 320 -11.23 28.91 17.82
CA VAL A 320 -10.67 29.10 16.46
C VAL A 320 -11.79 29.44 15.47
N ARG A 321 -11.53 30.38 14.56
CA ARG A 321 -12.34 30.64 13.36
C ARG A 321 -11.43 30.80 12.16
N ILE A 322 -11.70 30.07 11.07
CA ILE A 322 -10.99 30.23 9.80
C ILE A 322 -11.94 30.94 8.83
N ALA A 323 -11.55 32.12 8.35
CA ALA A 323 -12.32 32.82 7.32
C ALA A 323 -12.16 32.09 5.97
N GLN A 324 -13.26 31.52 5.47
CA GLN A 324 -13.30 30.84 4.17
C GLN A 324 -14.19 31.66 3.22
N ASP A 325 -13.82 31.74 1.94
CA ASP A 325 -14.50 32.59 0.95
C ASP A 325 -15.80 31.98 0.38
N GLY A 326 -16.23 30.83 0.93
CA GLY A 326 -17.43 30.13 0.49
C GLY A 326 -17.23 29.25 -0.76
N ARG A 327 -15.99 29.08 -1.26
CA ARG A 327 -15.68 27.97 -2.18
C ARG A 327 -15.79 26.62 -1.48
N ALA A 328 -17.03 26.15 -1.36
CA ALA A 328 -17.29 24.72 -1.24
C ALA A 328 -16.55 23.98 -2.35
N VAL A 329 -16.08 22.75 -2.07
CA VAL A 329 -15.27 21.95 -2.98
C VAL A 329 -15.96 21.86 -4.34
N LEU A 330 -15.45 22.59 -5.33
CA LEU A 330 -16.01 22.59 -6.67
C LEU A 330 -15.73 21.21 -7.28
N PRO A 331 -16.74 20.48 -7.81
CA PRO A 331 -16.54 19.15 -8.32
C PRO A 331 -15.43 19.11 -9.38
N ARG A 332 -14.36 18.36 -9.12
CA ARG A 332 -13.18 18.35 -9.97
C ARG A 332 -13.46 17.55 -11.24
N VAL A 333 -13.09 18.11 -12.38
CA VAL A 333 -13.20 17.44 -13.67
C VAL A 333 -11.94 16.60 -13.89
N LEU A 334 -12.10 15.28 -14.00
CA LEU A 334 -11.01 14.33 -14.27
C LEU A 334 -11.17 13.68 -15.64
N PRO A 335 -10.11 13.57 -16.46
CA PRO A 335 -10.16 12.78 -17.69
C PRO A 335 -10.31 11.29 -17.39
N VAL A 336 -11.16 10.59 -18.14
CA VAL A 336 -11.42 9.15 -17.94
C VAL A 336 -10.25 8.33 -18.49
N GLY A 337 -9.46 7.74 -17.59
CA GLY A 337 -8.31 6.87 -17.93
C GLY A 337 -7.13 7.03 -16.97
N GLY A 338 -6.02 6.32 -17.23
CA GLY A 338 -4.89 6.29 -16.31
C GLY A 338 -5.18 5.46 -15.06
N SER A 339 -4.47 5.72 -13.96
CA SER A 339 -4.44 4.85 -12.77
C SER A 339 -5.79 4.63 -12.07
N GLY A 340 -6.81 5.43 -12.35
CA GLY A 340 -8.17 5.23 -11.84
C GLY A 340 -8.97 4.13 -12.57
N LEU A 341 -8.50 3.64 -13.72
CA LEU A 341 -9.14 2.56 -14.49
C LEU A 341 -8.74 1.20 -13.89
N THR A 342 -9.73 0.44 -13.41
CA THR A 342 -9.52 -0.77 -12.60
C THR A 342 -10.07 -2.06 -13.23
N GLU A 343 -11.09 -1.97 -14.08
CA GLU A 343 -11.68 -3.11 -14.81
C GLU A 343 -12.02 -2.70 -16.25
N MET A 344 -11.95 -3.69 -17.16
CA MET A 344 -12.54 -3.62 -18.51
C MET A 344 -13.34 -4.90 -18.80
N ARG A 345 -14.38 -4.79 -19.64
CA ARG A 345 -15.15 -5.92 -20.19
C ARG A 345 -15.58 -5.63 -21.62
N LEU A 346 -15.37 -6.59 -22.53
CA LEU A 346 -15.85 -6.51 -23.90
C LEU A 346 -17.31 -6.97 -23.99
N SER A 347 -18.12 -6.22 -24.73
CA SER A 347 -19.50 -6.60 -25.05
C SER A 347 -19.59 -7.89 -25.88
N PRO A 348 -20.66 -8.72 -25.75
CA PRO A 348 -20.82 -9.97 -26.50
C PRO A 348 -20.90 -9.83 -28.03
N ASN A 349 -21.01 -8.60 -28.53
CA ASN A 349 -20.99 -8.28 -29.95
C ASN A 349 -19.64 -7.69 -30.44
N GLY A 350 -18.70 -7.44 -29.53
CA GLY A 350 -17.33 -6.96 -29.81
C GLY A 350 -17.18 -5.46 -30.11
N LYS A 351 -18.23 -4.63 -29.95
CA LYS A 351 -18.23 -3.23 -30.43
C LYS A 351 -18.14 -2.18 -29.33
N GLU A 352 -18.32 -2.59 -28.08
CA GLU A 352 -18.26 -1.73 -26.90
C GLU A 352 -17.41 -2.38 -25.81
N ILE A 353 -16.75 -1.55 -25.01
CA ILE A 353 -16.01 -1.95 -23.81
C ILE A 353 -16.58 -1.19 -22.61
N ALA A 354 -17.08 -1.92 -21.60
CA ALA A 354 -17.39 -1.35 -20.30
C ALA A 354 -16.12 -1.23 -19.45
N LEU A 355 -16.04 -0.18 -18.66
CA LEU A 355 -14.88 0.27 -17.91
C LEU A 355 -15.30 0.65 -16.49
N VAL A 356 -14.46 0.38 -15.48
CA VAL A 356 -14.64 0.91 -14.11
C VAL A 356 -13.56 1.93 -13.80
N PHE A 357 -13.94 3.18 -13.59
CA PHE A 357 -13.03 4.32 -13.37
C PHE A 357 -13.40 5.06 -12.07
N ARG A 358 -12.50 5.06 -11.08
CA ARG A 358 -12.74 5.57 -9.71
C ARG A 358 -14.09 5.11 -9.11
N GLY A 359 -14.42 3.84 -9.31
CA GLY A 359 -15.68 3.25 -8.85
C GLY A 359 -16.86 3.39 -9.82
N GLU A 360 -16.86 4.34 -10.74
CA GLU A 360 -17.99 4.56 -11.66
C GLU A 360 -17.87 3.74 -12.95
N ILE A 361 -19.02 3.38 -13.54
CA ILE A 361 -19.08 2.63 -14.81
C ILE A 361 -19.14 3.60 -15.99
N PHE A 362 -18.27 3.34 -16.97
CA PHE A 362 -18.27 3.98 -18.29
C PHE A 362 -18.33 2.94 -19.41
N VAL A 363 -18.81 3.32 -20.59
CA VAL A 363 -18.71 2.50 -21.81
C VAL A 363 -18.13 3.30 -22.96
N VAL A 364 -17.15 2.74 -23.66
CA VAL A 364 -16.54 3.31 -24.87
C VAL A 364 -16.74 2.37 -26.05
N SER A 365 -16.72 2.90 -27.27
CA SER A 365 -16.62 2.09 -28.49
C SER A 365 -15.32 1.28 -28.50
N ALA A 366 -15.35 0.07 -29.05
CA ALA A 366 -14.17 -0.77 -29.27
C ALA A 366 -13.18 -0.16 -30.31
N GLU A 367 -13.60 0.86 -31.05
CA GLU A 367 -12.74 1.69 -31.91
C GLU A 367 -12.24 2.97 -31.21
N GLY A 368 -12.54 3.15 -29.93
CA GLY A 368 -12.20 4.34 -29.14
C GLY A 368 -13.16 5.52 -29.34
N GLY A 369 -12.80 6.67 -28.75
CA GLY A 369 -13.59 7.88 -28.71
C GLY A 369 -14.11 8.21 -27.29
N PRO A 370 -15.23 8.96 -27.18
CA PRO A 370 -15.74 9.40 -25.89
C PRO A 370 -16.34 8.23 -25.08
N ALA A 371 -15.95 8.14 -23.82
CA ALA A 371 -16.53 7.25 -22.83
C ALA A 371 -17.86 7.82 -22.32
N LYS A 372 -18.95 7.08 -22.53
CA LYS A 372 -20.26 7.37 -21.93
C LYS A 372 -20.24 6.95 -20.47
N ARG A 373 -20.42 7.93 -19.56
CA ARG A 373 -20.73 7.69 -18.14
C ARG A 373 -22.10 7.00 -18.00
N VAL A 374 -22.16 5.88 -17.28
CA VAL A 374 -23.35 5.02 -17.10
C VAL A 374 -24.01 5.27 -15.75
N THR A 375 -23.21 5.33 -14.68
CA THR A 375 -23.60 5.72 -13.31
C THR A 375 -23.21 7.19 -13.03
N ASP A 376 -23.70 7.78 -11.94
CA ASP A 376 -23.32 9.15 -11.49
C ASP A 376 -23.33 9.18 -9.95
N THR A 377 -22.32 8.55 -9.35
CA THR A 377 -22.33 8.17 -7.92
C THR A 377 -20.95 8.30 -7.25
N PRO A 378 -20.88 8.70 -5.96
CA PRO A 378 -19.63 8.79 -5.21
C PRO A 378 -19.16 7.47 -4.58
N GLU A 379 -20.02 6.44 -4.56
CA GLU A 379 -19.67 5.11 -4.09
C GLU A 379 -19.02 4.24 -5.18
N GLN A 380 -18.84 2.93 -4.92
CA GLN A 380 -18.10 2.02 -5.80
C GLN A 380 -19.00 1.00 -6.48
N GLU A 381 -18.89 0.93 -7.81
CA GLU A 381 -19.27 -0.21 -8.64
C GLU A 381 -18.04 -1.01 -9.05
N ARG A 382 -18.22 -2.31 -9.27
CA ARG A 382 -17.20 -3.22 -9.83
C ARG A 382 -17.85 -4.52 -10.31
N MET A 383 -17.04 -5.36 -10.96
CA MET A 383 -17.41 -6.69 -11.42
C MET A 383 -18.54 -6.62 -12.46
N VAL A 384 -18.36 -5.72 -13.43
CA VAL A 384 -19.36 -5.47 -14.47
C VAL A 384 -19.46 -6.63 -15.45
N SER A 385 -20.63 -6.86 -16.02
CA SER A 385 -20.88 -7.85 -17.08
C SER A 385 -22.03 -7.41 -17.98
N PHE A 386 -22.02 -7.82 -19.25
CA PHE A 386 -23.07 -7.49 -20.23
C PHE A 386 -24.12 -8.62 -20.32
N SER A 387 -25.38 -8.26 -20.57
CA SER A 387 -26.39 -9.21 -21.01
C SER A 387 -26.03 -9.79 -22.39
N PRO A 388 -26.45 -11.03 -22.74
CA PRO A 388 -26.10 -11.65 -24.02
C PRO A 388 -26.51 -10.86 -25.28
N ASP A 389 -27.52 -9.98 -25.17
CA ASP A 389 -27.95 -9.07 -26.25
C ASP A 389 -27.20 -7.72 -26.28
N GLY A 390 -26.34 -7.47 -25.29
CA GLY A 390 -25.56 -6.24 -25.12
C GLY A 390 -26.36 -5.02 -24.60
N ARG A 391 -27.63 -5.17 -24.25
CA ARG A 391 -28.52 -4.02 -23.91
C ARG A 391 -28.62 -3.68 -22.42
N THR A 392 -28.06 -4.51 -21.55
CA THR A 392 -28.04 -4.33 -20.10
C THR A 392 -26.64 -4.61 -19.57
N LEU A 393 -26.19 -3.81 -18.61
CA LEU A 393 -25.04 -4.08 -17.76
C LEU A 393 -25.54 -4.56 -16.39
N ILE A 394 -24.89 -5.57 -15.82
CA ILE A 394 -25.06 -6.04 -14.44
C ILE A 394 -23.74 -5.81 -13.69
N TYR A 395 -23.80 -5.37 -12.44
CA TYR A 395 -22.61 -5.05 -11.63
C TYR A 395 -22.95 -5.14 -10.14
N ALA A 396 -21.91 -5.34 -9.32
CA ALA A 396 -22.01 -5.16 -7.88
C ALA A 396 -21.75 -3.68 -7.57
N ALA A 397 -22.57 -3.08 -6.72
CA ALA A 397 -22.41 -1.70 -6.26
C ALA A 397 -22.65 -1.60 -4.75
N GLU A 398 -21.82 -0.82 -4.06
CA GLU A 398 -22.07 -0.47 -2.67
C GLU A 398 -23.00 0.75 -2.61
N ARG A 399 -24.15 0.59 -1.96
CA ARG A 399 -25.21 1.61 -1.81
C ARG A 399 -25.91 1.41 -0.48
N ASP A 400 -26.36 2.49 0.16
CA ASP A 400 -27.04 2.46 1.46
C ASP A 400 -26.28 1.63 2.54
N ASN A 401 -24.95 1.58 2.43
CA ASN A 401 -24.02 0.80 3.26
C ASN A 401 -24.12 -0.74 3.13
N ASN A 402 -24.60 -1.26 2.00
CA ASN A 402 -24.55 -2.69 1.67
C ASN A 402 -24.11 -2.91 0.21
N TRP A 403 -23.37 -3.99 -0.08
CA TRP A 403 -23.11 -4.43 -1.44
C TRP A 403 -24.33 -5.13 -2.03
N ASN A 404 -24.84 -4.63 -3.16
CA ASN A 404 -25.99 -5.19 -3.85
C ASN A 404 -25.72 -5.30 -5.36
N VAL A 405 -26.46 -6.17 -6.06
CA VAL A 405 -26.37 -6.33 -7.51
C VAL A 405 -27.41 -5.47 -8.22
N TYR A 406 -26.96 -4.61 -9.13
CA TYR A 406 -27.78 -3.70 -9.93
C TYR A 406 -27.66 -3.99 -11.42
N ALA A 407 -28.72 -3.68 -12.17
CA ALA A 407 -28.74 -3.71 -13.63
C ALA A 407 -29.04 -2.31 -14.18
N THR A 408 -28.28 -1.86 -15.18
CA THR A 408 -28.63 -0.67 -15.98
C THR A 408 -28.85 -1.04 -17.44
N SER A 409 -30.01 -0.67 -18.00
CA SER A 409 -30.45 -1.03 -19.36
C SER A 409 -30.64 0.20 -20.27
N ILE A 410 -30.40 0.00 -21.58
CA ILE A 410 -30.73 0.99 -22.63
C ILE A 410 -32.24 1.02 -22.87
N VAL A 411 -32.90 2.14 -22.55
CA VAL A 411 -34.36 2.27 -22.58
C VAL A 411 -34.90 2.40 -24.02
N ARG A 412 -34.20 3.10 -24.90
CA ARG A 412 -34.60 3.33 -26.29
C ARG A 412 -34.25 2.13 -27.17
N LYS A 413 -35.22 1.60 -27.91
CA LYS A 413 -35.07 0.37 -28.71
C LYS A 413 -34.29 0.60 -30.01
N GLU A 414 -34.34 1.83 -30.49
CA GLU A 414 -33.60 2.35 -31.64
C GLU A 414 -32.13 2.67 -31.32
N GLU A 415 -31.73 2.69 -30.05
CA GLU A 415 -30.35 2.86 -29.59
C GLU A 415 -29.78 1.46 -29.27
N PRO A 416 -28.84 0.92 -30.07
CA PRO A 416 -28.35 -0.45 -29.91
C PRO A 416 -27.13 -0.59 -28.99
N TYR A 417 -26.49 0.53 -28.60
CA TYR A 417 -25.19 0.57 -27.93
C TYR A 417 -25.20 1.55 -26.75
N PHE A 418 -24.50 1.22 -25.67
CA PHE A 418 -24.36 2.07 -24.48
C PHE A 418 -23.60 3.38 -24.77
N PHE A 419 -22.50 3.36 -25.53
CA PHE A 419 -21.73 4.57 -25.84
C PHE A 419 -22.57 5.64 -26.56
N ALA A 420 -23.66 5.24 -27.22
CA ALA A 420 -24.61 6.10 -27.93
C ALA A 420 -25.96 6.27 -27.21
N ALA A 421 -26.16 5.66 -26.04
CA ALA A 421 -27.44 5.68 -25.33
C ALA A 421 -27.73 7.07 -24.74
N THR A 422 -28.92 7.60 -25.03
CA THR A 422 -29.38 8.89 -24.49
C THR A 422 -30.19 8.71 -23.20
N LEU A 423 -30.91 7.58 -23.06
CA LEU A 423 -31.70 7.25 -21.87
C LEU A 423 -31.37 5.84 -21.33
N LEU A 424 -30.83 5.82 -20.12
CA LEU A 424 -30.53 4.63 -19.33
C LEU A 424 -31.53 4.50 -18.17
N LYS A 425 -31.71 3.29 -17.65
CA LYS A 425 -32.48 3.03 -16.44
C LYS A 425 -31.79 1.97 -15.60
N GLU A 426 -31.47 2.31 -14.36
CA GLU A 426 -31.01 1.38 -13.33
C GLU A 426 -32.20 0.70 -12.61
N GLU A 427 -32.03 -0.55 -12.19
CA GLU A 427 -32.88 -1.22 -11.20
C GLU A 427 -32.07 -2.23 -10.35
N PRO A 428 -32.38 -2.40 -9.06
CA PRO A 428 -31.78 -3.46 -8.25
C PRO A 428 -32.25 -4.85 -8.72
N VAL A 429 -31.32 -5.79 -8.79
CA VAL A 429 -31.59 -7.19 -9.20
C VAL A 429 -31.56 -8.11 -7.98
N ALA A 430 -30.47 -8.12 -7.23
CA ALA A 430 -30.39 -8.77 -5.92
C ALA A 430 -29.94 -7.73 -4.89
N ALA A 431 -30.89 -7.29 -4.06
CA ALA A 431 -30.64 -6.41 -2.94
C ALA A 431 -31.25 -7.03 -1.70
N THR A 432 -30.41 -7.43 -0.74
CA THR A 432 -30.82 -8.16 0.46
C THR A 432 -30.14 -7.55 1.71
N ALA A 433 -30.15 -8.27 2.83
CA ALA A 433 -29.39 -7.89 4.04
C ALA A 433 -28.03 -8.62 4.13
N ALA A 434 -27.67 -9.38 3.08
CA ALA A 434 -26.35 -9.94 2.88
C ALA A 434 -25.65 -9.15 1.77
N GLU A 435 -24.32 -9.28 1.67
CA GLU A 435 -23.54 -8.57 0.65
C GLU A 435 -23.45 -9.37 -0.65
N GLU A 436 -24.06 -8.85 -1.71
CA GLU A 436 -24.27 -9.54 -2.99
C GLU A 436 -23.24 -9.07 -4.04
N PHE A 437 -22.42 -10.00 -4.53
CA PHE A 437 -21.17 -9.72 -5.26
C PHE A 437 -21.04 -10.45 -6.61
N GLN A 438 -20.07 -10.00 -7.44
CA GLN A 438 -19.59 -10.66 -8.67
C GLN A 438 -20.71 -11.24 -9.57
N PRO A 439 -21.58 -10.42 -10.18
CA PRO A 439 -22.70 -10.92 -10.95
C PRO A 439 -22.35 -11.34 -12.39
N GLU A 440 -22.91 -12.46 -12.87
CA GLU A 440 -22.75 -12.97 -14.23
C GLU A 440 -24.10 -13.42 -14.81
N PHE A 441 -24.52 -12.86 -15.95
CA PHE A 441 -25.76 -13.27 -16.64
C PHE A 441 -25.69 -14.73 -17.11
N SER A 442 -26.83 -15.42 -17.08
CA SER A 442 -26.99 -16.70 -17.77
C SER A 442 -26.79 -16.53 -19.28
N PRO A 443 -26.32 -17.57 -20.02
CA PRO A 443 -26.11 -17.51 -21.47
C PRO A 443 -27.37 -17.35 -22.34
N ASP A 444 -28.53 -17.15 -21.72
CA ASP A 444 -29.83 -16.86 -22.32
C ASP A 444 -30.48 -15.57 -21.76
N GLY A 445 -29.78 -14.85 -20.87
CA GLY A 445 -30.18 -13.57 -20.29
C GLY A 445 -31.36 -13.60 -19.32
N LYS A 446 -31.86 -14.77 -18.90
CA LYS A 446 -33.04 -14.88 -18.02
C LYS A 446 -32.72 -14.92 -16.53
N GLU A 447 -31.48 -15.23 -16.17
CA GLU A 447 -31.03 -15.37 -14.78
C GLU A 447 -29.69 -14.66 -14.58
N VAL A 448 -29.35 -14.37 -13.32
CA VAL A 448 -28.06 -13.81 -12.91
C VAL A 448 -27.50 -14.67 -11.79
N ALA A 449 -26.28 -15.15 -11.98
CA ALA A 449 -25.47 -15.71 -10.90
C ALA A 449 -24.82 -14.58 -10.09
N TYR A 450 -24.60 -14.80 -8.80
CA TYR A 450 -23.95 -13.86 -7.89
C TYR A 450 -23.44 -14.58 -6.63
N LEU A 451 -22.59 -13.92 -5.85
CA LEU A 451 -22.04 -14.42 -4.60
C LEU A 451 -22.68 -13.71 -3.40
N GLU A 452 -23.38 -14.46 -2.55
CA GLU A 452 -23.82 -13.96 -1.23
C GLU A 452 -22.66 -14.03 -0.23
N ASN A 453 -22.44 -12.93 0.49
CA ASN A 453 -21.33 -12.74 1.43
C ASN A 453 -19.99 -13.19 0.83
N ARG A 454 -19.74 -12.78 -0.43
CA ARG A 454 -18.53 -13.08 -1.23
C ARG A 454 -18.19 -14.57 -1.43
N THR A 455 -18.99 -15.52 -0.95
CA THR A 455 -18.57 -16.93 -0.84
C THR A 455 -19.61 -17.94 -1.29
N ALA A 456 -20.90 -17.67 -1.11
CA ALA A 456 -21.99 -18.58 -1.45
C ALA A 456 -22.53 -18.28 -2.86
N LEU A 457 -22.25 -19.13 -3.85
CA LEU A 457 -22.76 -18.96 -5.21
C LEU A 457 -24.27 -19.21 -5.26
N LYS A 458 -25.01 -18.21 -5.74
CA LYS A 458 -26.47 -18.22 -5.92
C LYS A 458 -26.83 -17.81 -7.33
N VAL A 459 -28.06 -18.12 -7.73
CA VAL A 459 -28.67 -17.65 -8.98
C VAL A 459 -30.05 -17.08 -8.69
N ILE A 460 -30.32 -15.87 -9.18
CA ILE A 460 -31.65 -15.24 -9.18
C ILE A 460 -32.27 -15.33 -10.58
N ASN A 461 -33.54 -15.73 -10.63
CA ASN A 461 -34.34 -15.66 -11.84
C ASN A 461 -34.90 -14.23 -12.03
N LEU A 462 -34.62 -13.58 -13.16
CA LEU A 462 -34.95 -12.15 -13.33
C LEU A 462 -36.45 -11.88 -13.45
N ALA A 463 -37.24 -12.88 -13.85
CA ALA A 463 -38.69 -12.77 -14.03
C ALA A 463 -39.49 -13.09 -12.76
N THR A 464 -39.10 -14.13 -12.00
CA THR A 464 -39.78 -14.48 -10.73
C THR A 464 -39.18 -13.81 -9.51
N LYS A 465 -37.98 -13.21 -9.63
CA LYS A 465 -37.15 -12.64 -8.55
C LYS A 465 -36.86 -13.65 -7.41
N GLN A 466 -36.90 -14.95 -7.72
CA GLN A 466 -36.55 -16.01 -6.77
C GLN A 466 -35.07 -16.40 -6.92
N SER A 467 -34.35 -16.46 -5.79
CA SER A 467 -32.96 -16.94 -5.72
C SER A 467 -32.87 -18.39 -5.25
N ARG A 468 -31.87 -19.11 -5.75
CA ARG A 468 -31.48 -20.47 -5.32
C ARG A 468 -29.98 -20.55 -5.01
N LEU A 469 -29.61 -21.42 -4.08
CA LEU A 469 -28.22 -21.71 -3.74
C LEU A 469 -27.63 -22.75 -4.71
N ILE A 470 -26.40 -22.52 -5.18
CA ILE A 470 -25.64 -23.40 -6.07
C ILE A 470 -24.45 -24.03 -5.32
N LEU A 471 -23.66 -23.20 -4.63
CA LEU A 471 -22.52 -23.64 -3.83
C LEU A 471 -22.56 -22.95 -2.46
N PRO A 472 -22.65 -23.70 -1.34
CA PRO A 472 -22.55 -23.12 0.00
C PRO A 472 -21.23 -22.40 0.23
N GLY A 473 -21.24 -21.29 0.98
CA GLY A 473 -20.03 -20.54 1.34
C GLY A 473 -18.97 -21.39 2.08
N THR A 474 -19.37 -22.48 2.73
CA THR A 474 -18.48 -23.46 3.39
C THR A 474 -17.57 -24.26 2.43
N TYR A 475 -17.48 -23.89 1.15
CA TYR A 475 -16.49 -24.38 0.20
C TYR A 475 -15.38 -23.35 -0.09
N ASN A 476 -15.55 -22.11 0.36
CA ASN A 476 -14.73 -20.95 0.01
C ASN A 476 -14.41 -20.04 1.21
N TYR A 477 -13.49 -19.12 0.97
CA TYR A 477 -13.19 -17.95 1.80
C TYR A 477 -12.73 -16.84 0.85
N SER A 478 -13.10 -15.58 1.11
CA SER A 478 -12.76 -14.43 0.26
C SER A 478 -11.80 -13.48 0.98
N TYR A 479 -10.52 -13.61 0.64
CA TYR A 479 -9.41 -12.79 1.10
C TYR A 479 -9.49 -11.37 0.52
N ALA A 480 -9.93 -11.21 -0.73
CA ALA A 480 -10.05 -9.91 -1.38
C ALA A 480 -11.31 -9.83 -2.25
N ASP A 481 -11.93 -8.65 -2.32
CA ASP A 481 -13.20 -8.49 -3.00
C ASP A 481 -13.04 -8.65 -4.52
N GLY A 482 -13.52 -9.79 -5.06
CA GLY A 482 -13.32 -10.19 -6.45
C GLY A 482 -12.42 -11.42 -6.65
N ASP A 483 -11.92 -12.04 -5.58
CA ASP A 483 -11.00 -13.17 -5.64
C ASP A 483 -11.62 -14.53 -6.00
N GLN A 484 -12.95 -14.67 -5.91
CA GLN A 484 -13.64 -15.90 -6.27
C GLN A 484 -13.77 -16.06 -7.79
N SER A 485 -13.82 -17.30 -8.27
CA SER A 485 -14.00 -17.60 -9.69
C SER A 485 -15.10 -18.64 -9.91
N TYR A 486 -16.06 -18.29 -10.76
CA TYR A 486 -17.06 -19.19 -11.32
C TYR A 486 -17.40 -18.78 -12.76
N ARG A 487 -17.89 -19.70 -13.59
CA ARG A 487 -18.32 -19.42 -14.98
C ARG A 487 -19.50 -20.29 -15.41
N TRP A 488 -20.55 -19.69 -15.97
CA TRP A 488 -21.66 -20.43 -16.59
C TRP A 488 -21.18 -21.30 -17.75
N SER A 489 -21.72 -22.52 -17.87
CA SER A 489 -21.59 -23.33 -19.09
C SER A 489 -22.30 -22.66 -20.27
N PRO A 490 -21.85 -22.83 -21.53
CA PRO A 490 -22.51 -22.19 -22.69
C PRO A 490 -24.01 -22.50 -22.87
N ASP A 491 -24.49 -23.64 -22.35
CA ASP A 491 -25.91 -24.05 -22.34
C ASP A 491 -26.71 -23.58 -21.09
N GLY A 492 -26.05 -22.96 -20.12
CA GLY A 492 -26.65 -22.44 -18.88
C GLY A 492 -27.00 -23.50 -17.83
N LYS A 493 -26.65 -24.77 -18.03
CA LYS A 493 -27.04 -25.87 -17.13
C LYS A 493 -26.03 -26.19 -16.02
N TRP A 494 -24.82 -25.63 -16.09
CA TRP A 494 -23.71 -25.96 -15.18
C TRP A 494 -22.85 -24.74 -14.86
N PHE A 495 -22.04 -24.86 -13.81
CA PHE A 495 -20.94 -23.94 -13.51
C PHE A 495 -19.63 -24.71 -13.36
N LEU A 496 -18.55 -24.10 -13.85
CA LEU A 496 -17.22 -24.34 -13.30
C LEU A 496 -17.03 -23.38 -12.11
N VAL A 497 -16.45 -23.88 -11.02
CA VAL A 497 -16.19 -23.12 -9.78
C VAL A 497 -14.78 -23.41 -9.27
N GLN A 498 -14.11 -22.39 -8.72
CA GLN A 498 -12.89 -22.54 -7.93
C GLN A 498 -13.28 -22.74 -6.45
N PHE A 499 -12.58 -23.63 -5.73
CA PHE A 499 -12.85 -23.86 -4.29
C PHE A 499 -11.67 -24.39 -3.45
N GLY A 500 -11.71 -24.14 -2.14
CA GLY A 500 -10.72 -24.67 -1.18
C GLY A 500 -10.67 -24.00 0.20
N VAL A 501 -11.27 -24.61 1.23
CA VAL A 501 -11.28 -24.07 2.62
C VAL A 501 -10.02 -24.46 3.42
N VAL A 502 -9.70 -25.76 3.49
CA VAL A 502 -8.59 -26.28 4.33
C VAL A 502 -7.21 -26.08 3.65
N ARG A 503 -7.21 -25.59 2.41
CA ARG A 503 -6.02 -25.22 1.63
C ARG A 503 -6.32 -23.95 0.83
N LEU A 504 -6.47 -22.83 1.55
CA LEU A 504 -6.81 -21.53 0.96
C LEU A 504 -5.93 -21.17 -0.25
N PHE A 505 -4.63 -21.47 -0.15
CA PHE A 505 -3.63 -21.21 -1.18
C PHE A 505 -3.33 -22.42 -2.10
N THR A 506 -4.20 -23.44 -2.15
CA THR A 506 -4.09 -24.56 -3.13
C THR A 506 -5.46 -24.90 -3.74
N PRO A 507 -6.07 -23.97 -4.50
CA PRO A 507 -7.43 -24.10 -5.00
C PRO A 507 -7.62 -25.27 -5.98
N GLN A 508 -8.84 -25.80 -5.99
CA GLN A 508 -9.31 -26.85 -6.87
C GLN A 508 -10.41 -26.33 -7.79
N ILE A 509 -10.64 -27.01 -8.92
CA ILE A 509 -11.73 -26.70 -9.85
C ILE A 509 -12.81 -27.77 -9.73
N GLY A 510 -14.06 -27.33 -9.60
CA GLY A 510 -15.24 -28.18 -9.49
C GLY A 510 -16.27 -27.91 -10.59
N LEU A 511 -17.08 -28.93 -10.89
CA LEU A 511 -18.32 -28.80 -11.66
C LEU A 511 -19.52 -28.85 -10.71
N VAL A 512 -20.53 -28.00 -10.92
CA VAL A 512 -21.80 -28.02 -10.18
C VAL A 512 -22.98 -27.70 -11.10
N SER A 513 -24.15 -28.31 -10.84
CA SER A 513 -25.38 -28.06 -11.62
C SER A 513 -25.93 -26.66 -11.34
N SER A 514 -26.39 -25.96 -12.37
CA SER A 514 -27.01 -24.63 -12.20
C SER A 514 -28.42 -24.69 -11.60
N ASP A 515 -29.03 -25.88 -11.44
CA ASP A 515 -30.28 -26.05 -10.69
C ASP A 515 -30.09 -26.13 -9.16
N GLY A 516 -28.83 -26.13 -8.69
CA GLY A 516 -28.47 -26.22 -7.27
C GLY A 516 -28.58 -27.62 -6.66
N ARG A 517 -28.82 -28.67 -7.46
CA ARG A 517 -28.91 -30.05 -6.97
C ARG A 517 -27.62 -30.83 -7.18
N GLY A 518 -27.32 -31.70 -6.21
CA GLY A 518 -26.13 -32.55 -6.21
C GLY A 518 -25.05 -32.07 -5.24
N ARG A 519 -23.79 -32.37 -5.56
CA ARG A 519 -22.60 -31.93 -4.82
C ARG A 519 -21.55 -31.45 -5.83
N VAL A 520 -20.67 -30.53 -5.43
CA VAL A 520 -19.54 -30.12 -6.27
C VAL A 520 -18.66 -31.31 -6.62
N ILE A 521 -18.42 -31.52 -7.91
CA ILE A 521 -17.61 -32.61 -8.45
C ILE A 521 -16.20 -32.07 -8.65
N ASN A 522 -15.26 -32.43 -7.77
CA ASN A 522 -13.85 -32.06 -7.93
C ASN A 522 -13.29 -32.68 -9.23
N LEU A 523 -12.93 -31.83 -10.18
CA LEU A 523 -12.38 -32.19 -11.49
C LEU A 523 -10.86 -32.33 -11.44
N THR A 524 -10.16 -31.43 -10.75
CA THR A 524 -8.69 -31.35 -10.76
C THR A 524 -8.03 -32.41 -9.89
N ARG A 525 -8.58 -32.66 -8.69
CA ARG A 525 -8.11 -33.63 -7.68
C ARG A 525 -6.59 -33.58 -7.48
N SER A 526 -6.05 -32.36 -7.41
CA SER A 526 -4.63 -32.09 -7.54
C SER A 526 -4.00 -31.74 -6.18
N GLY A 527 -2.76 -32.16 -5.97
CA GLY A 527 -1.92 -31.63 -4.88
C GLY A 527 -1.35 -30.24 -5.16
N PHE A 528 -1.46 -29.79 -6.40
CA PHE A 528 -1.00 -28.50 -6.94
C PHE A 528 -2.18 -27.55 -7.17
N ASP A 529 -1.88 -26.28 -7.34
CA ASP A 529 -2.86 -25.19 -7.54
C ASP A 529 -3.51 -25.26 -8.91
N ASN A 530 -4.76 -24.80 -9.00
CA ASN A 530 -5.56 -24.79 -10.22
C ASN A 530 -6.40 -23.51 -10.24
N VAL A 531 -6.15 -22.61 -11.18
CA VAL A 531 -6.66 -21.23 -11.18
C VAL A 531 -7.14 -20.79 -12.57
N GLY A 532 -7.89 -19.69 -12.63
CA GLY A 532 -8.21 -19.02 -13.91
C GLY A 532 -9.08 -19.85 -14.86
N VAL A 533 -10.00 -20.65 -14.32
CA VAL A 533 -10.83 -21.59 -15.11
C VAL A 533 -11.73 -20.88 -16.12
N ARG A 534 -11.73 -21.37 -17.37
CA ARG A 534 -12.54 -20.87 -18.50
C ARG A 534 -13.09 -22.05 -19.31
N TRP A 535 -14.28 -21.89 -19.90
CA TRP A 535 -14.85 -22.88 -20.83
C TRP A 535 -14.20 -22.76 -22.22
N GLY A 536 -14.04 -23.89 -22.93
CA GLY A 536 -13.53 -23.96 -24.29
C GLY A 536 -14.35 -24.91 -25.17
N LEU A 537 -14.13 -24.84 -26.50
CA LEU A 537 -14.77 -25.71 -27.50
C LEU A 537 -16.29 -25.85 -27.30
N ASP A 538 -16.97 -24.71 -27.26
CA ASP A 538 -18.43 -24.56 -27.01
C ASP A 538 -18.97 -25.35 -25.80
N GLY A 539 -18.13 -25.57 -24.77
CA GLY A 539 -18.49 -26.21 -23.50
C GLY A 539 -18.09 -27.68 -23.38
N THR A 540 -17.54 -28.28 -24.45
CA THR A 540 -17.03 -29.66 -24.42
C THR A 540 -15.66 -29.81 -23.74
N MET A 541 -15.03 -28.69 -23.38
CA MET A 541 -13.72 -28.60 -22.74
C MET A 541 -13.71 -27.49 -21.68
N MET A 542 -12.84 -27.60 -20.68
CA MET A 542 -12.39 -26.45 -19.88
C MET A 542 -10.88 -26.24 -20.05
N TYR A 543 -10.40 -25.01 -19.87
CA TYR A 543 -8.98 -24.72 -19.69
C TYR A 543 -8.72 -23.91 -18.41
N TYR A 544 -7.53 -24.08 -17.84
CA TYR A 544 -7.14 -23.52 -16.56
C TYR A 544 -5.62 -23.49 -16.39
N GLY A 545 -5.10 -22.59 -15.54
CA GLY A 545 -3.69 -22.57 -15.14
C GLY A 545 -3.42 -23.55 -13.99
N SER A 546 -2.28 -24.24 -14.01
CA SER A 546 -1.85 -25.11 -12.90
C SER A 546 -0.33 -25.14 -12.71
N THR A 547 0.11 -25.26 -11.46
CA THR A 547 1.52 -25.26 -11.04
C THR A 547 2.19 -26.65 -11.12
N ARG A 548 1.49 -27.67 -11.62
CA ARG A 548 1.93 -29.08 -11.62
C ARG A 548 3.29 -29.37 -12.28
N GLU A 549 3.55 -28.75 -13.43
CA GLU A 549 4.84 -28.84 -14.14
C GLU A 549 5.60 -27.50 -14.04
N GLY A 550 5.18 -26.66 -13.09
CA GLY A 550 5.80 -25.38 -12.78
C GLY A 550 7.13 -25.55 -12.05
N LEU A 551 7.95 -24.51 -12.12
CA LEU A 551 9.10 -24.38 -11.24
C LEU A 551 8.61 -23.83 -9.90
N THR A 552 9.06 -24.41 -8.79
CA THR A 552 9.01 -23.76 -7.48
C THR A 552 10.27 -22.93 -7.29
N ASN A 553 10.11 -21.78 -6.63
CA ASN A 553 11.21 -21.01 -6.08
C ASN A 553 11.94 -21.79 -4.98
N THR A 554 13.08 -21.26 -4.54
CA THR A 554 13.89 -21.88 -3.49
C THR A 554 13.20 -21.82 -2.12
N ASP A 555 12.33 -20.83 -1.90
CA ASP A 555 11.42 -20.74 -0.75
C ASP A 555 10.20 -21.68 -0.84
N GLY A 556 10.13 -22.54 -1.87
CA GLY A 556 9.05 -23.49 -2.09
C GLY A 556 7.80 -22.92 -2.77
N ASN A 557 7.68 -21.60 -2.92
CA ASN A 557 6.52 -20.99 -3.56
C ASN A 557 6.48 -21.30 -5.06
N PRO A 558 5.32 -21.62 -5.67
CA PRO A 558 5.21 -21.79 -7.11
C PRO A 558 5.56 -20.50 -7.88
N MET A 559 6.50 -20.60 -8.83
CA MET A 559 6.94 -19.48 -9.68
C MET A 559 6.19 -19.46 -11.02
N THR A 560 5.87 -20.63 -11.58
CA THR A 560 5.33 -20.73 -12.95
C THR A 560 4.17 -21.71 -13.08
N TYR A 561 3.34 -21.46 -14.09
CA TYR A 561 2.10 -22.16 -14.41
C TYR A 561 2.14 -22.72 -15.83
N ASP A 562 1.31 -23.72 -16.08
CA ASP A 562 0.93 -24.19 -17.41
C ASP A 562 -0.57 -24.08 -17.63
N ILE A 563 -0.97 -23.77 -18.87
CA ILE A 563 -2.37 -23.82 -19.28
C ILE A 563 -2.70 -25.25 -19.69
N TYR A 564 -3.59 -25.88 -18.94
CA TYR A 564 -4.14 -27.20 -19.21
C TYR A 564 -5.51 -27.11 -19.88
N GLY A 565 -5.79 -28.07 -20.78
CA GLY A 565 -7.14 -28.36 -21.27
C GLY A 565 -7.63 -29.69 -20.74
N MET A 566 -8.89 -29.79 -20.30
CA MET A 566 -9.56 -31.02 -19.89
C MET A 566 -10.85 -31.19 -20.68
N PHE A 567 -11.07 -32.37 -21.26
CA PHE A 567 -12.15 -32.65 -22.21
C PHE A 567 -13.25 -33.51 -21.59
N PHE A 568 -14.48 -33.00 -21.65
CA PHE A 568 -15.66 -33.62 -21.05
C PHE A 568 -16.29 -34.71 -21.93
N THR A 569 -15.85 -34.88 -23.18
CA THR A 569 -16.21 -36.01 -24.05
C THR A 569 -14.99 -36.56 -24.77
N ARG A 570 -15.02 -37.87 -25.07
CA ARG A 570 -14.07 -38.51 -26.01
C ARG A 570 -14.14 -37.87 -27.40
N GLU A 571 -15.33 -37.58 -27.92
CA GLU A 571 -15.52 -36.91 -29.22
C GLU A 571 -14.68 -35.62 -29.35
N ALA A 572 -14.70 -34.75 -28.34
CA ALA A 572 -13.92 -33.52 -28.34
C ALA A 572 -12.42 -33.75 -28.14
N TYR A 573 -12.05 -34.74 -27.33
CA TYR A 573 -10.65 -35.13 -27.09
C TYR A 573 -10.00 -35.73 -28.35
N ASP A 574 -10.66 -36.70 -28.98
CA ASP A 574 -10.21 -37.38 -30.20
C ASP A 574 -10.12 -36.36 -31.35
N ARG A 575 -11.11 -35.46 -31.48
CA ARG A 575 -11.06 -34.31 -32.41
C ARG A 575 -9.88 -33.37 -32.14
N PHE A 576 -9.46 -33.20 -30.89
CA PHE A 576 -8.29 -32.39 -30.54
C PHE A 576 -6.95 -33.10 -30.83
N LEU A 577 -6.90 -34.42 -30.72
CA LEU A 577 -5.70 -35.22 -31.04
C LEU A 577 -5.39 -35.34 -32.54
N LEU A 578 -6.35 -35.06 -33.44
CA LEU A 578 -6.11 -35.04 -34.89
C LEU A 578 -4.95 -34.10 -35.28
N SER A 579 -4.08 -34.56 -36.18
CA SER A 579 -3.03 -33.73 -36.75
C SER A 579 -3.60 -32.56 -37.56
N LYS A 580 -2.75 -31.56 -37.88
CA LYS A 580 -3.16 -30.38 -38.66
C LYS A 580 -3.73 -30.76 -40.04
N ALA A 581 -3.25 -31.85 -40.66
CA ALA A 581 -3.77 -32.35 -41.93
C ALA A 581 -5.13 -33.07 -41.79
N GLU A 582 -5.27 -33.95 -40.80
CA GLU A 582 -6.53 -34.67 -40.54
C GLU A 582 -7.64 -33.71 -40.07
N PHE A 583 -7.29 -32.70 -39.26
CA PHE A 583 -8.24 -31.69 -38.80
C PHE A 583 -8.66 -30.74 -39.92
N ALA A 584 -7.76 -30.39 -40.85
CA ALA A 584 -8.11 -29.63 -42.05
C ALA A 584 -9.05 -30.43 -42.97
N LEU A 585 -8.77 -31.72 -43.19
CA LEU A 585 -9.64 -32.61 -43.96
C LEU A 585 -11.02 -32.78 -43.29
N LEU A 586 -11.06 -32.87 -41.96
CA LEU A 586 -12.31 -32.91 -41.19
C LEU A 586 -13.10 -31.59 -41.36
N LYS A 587 -12.46 -30.42 -41.17
CA LYS A 587 -13.07 -29.10 -41.43
C LYS A 587 -13.62 -29.01 -42.87
N GLU A 588 -12.88 -29.49 -43.87
CA GLU A 588 -13.34 -29.52 -45.27
C GLU A 588 -14.55 -30.45 -45.48
N THR A 589 -14.54 -31.62 -44.87
CA THR A 589 -15.63 -32.61 -44.96
C THR A 589 -16.90 -32.11 -44.27
N GLU A 590 -16.76 -31.51 -43.08
CA GLU A 590 -17.85 -30.90 -42.34
C GLU A 590 -18.42 -29.68 -43.06
N GLN A 591 -17.58 -28.84 -43.67
CA GLN A 591 -18.06 -27.70 -44.46
C GLN A 591 -18.80 -28.17 -45.72
N LYS A 592 -18.30 -29.19 -46.43
CA LYS A 592 -19.02 -29.79 -47.58
C LYS A 592 -20.38 -30.37 -47.16
N ALA A 593 -20.42 -31.15 -46.09
CA ALA A 593 -21.67 -31.69 -45.55
C ALA A 593 -22.64 -30.58 -45.11
N LYS A 594 -22.13 -29.45 -44.58
CA LYS A 594 -22.93 -28.28 -44.24
C LYS A 594 -23.42 -27.52 -45.47
N ASP A 595 -22.61 -27.36 -46.51
CA ASP A 595 -22.99 -26.73 -47.78
C ASP A 595 -24.04 -27.56 -48.53
N GLU A 596 -23.91 -28.89 -48.50
CA GLU A 596 -24.91 -29.84 -49.02
C GLU A 596 -26.21 -29.79 -48.21
N LYS A 597 -26.12 -29.72 -46.87
CA LYS A 597 -27.30 -29.55 -45.99
C LYS A 597 -27.98 -28.20 -46.23
N GLU A 598 -27.23 -27.11 -46.36
CA GLU A 598 -27.76 -25.78 -46.69
C GLU A 598 -28.38 -25.73 -48.08
N LYS A 599 -27.83 -26.44 -49.09
CA LYS A 599 -28.50 -26.63 -50.39
C LYS A 599 -29.82 -27.38 -50.22
N THR A 600 -29.80 -28.52 -49.53
CA THR A 600 -31.00 -29.35 -49.28
C THR A 600 -32.08 -28.58 -48.52
N GLU A 601 -31.70 -27.71 -47.59
CA GLU A 601 -32.63 -26.86 -46.84
C GLU A 601 -33.12 -25.66 -47.68
N LYS A 602 -32.29 -25.07 -48.55
CA LYS A 602 -32.71 -24.03 -49.52
C LYS A 602 -33.66 -24.59 -50.59
N GLU A 603 -33.45 -25.83 -51.03
CA GLU A 603 -34.37 -26.54 -51.94
C GLU A 603 -35.71 -26.84 -51.25
N LYS A 604 -35.70 -27.34 -50.00
CA LYS A 604 -36.93 -27.52 -49.20
C LYS A 604 -37.65 -26.20 -48.88
N ALA A 605 -36.92 -25.10 -48.73
CA ALA A 605 -37.49 -23.77 -48.53
C ALA A 605 -38.09 -23.15 -49.80
N ALA A 606 -37.80 -23.68 -51.00
CA ALA A 606 -38.41 -23.23 -52.24
C ALA A 606 -39.88 -23.67 -52.37
N ASP A 607 -40.23 -24.82 -51.79
CA ASP A 607 -41.56 -25.46 -51.91
C ASP A 607 -42.56 -24.99 -50.82
N ALA A 608 -42.09 -24.25 -49.80
CA ALA A 608 -42.85 -23.93 -48.59
C ALA A 608 -43.00 -22.41 -48.32
N LYS A 609 -43.45 -21.64 -49.33
CA LYS A 609 -43.46 -20.16 -49.26
C LYS A 609 -44.85 -19.51 -49.15
N ALA A 610 -45.56 -19.76 -48.05
CA ALA A 610 -46.81 -19.06 -47.72
C ALA A 610 -46.97 -18.74 -46.22
N LYS A 611 -47.12 -17.43 -45.92
CA LYS A 611 -47.38 -16.79 -44.60
C LYS A 611 -46.22 -16.73 -43.57
N ALA A 612 -46.40 -15.79 -42.64
CA ALA A 612 -45.57 -15.45 -41.48
C ALA A 612 -44.14 -14.90 -41.77
N ALA A 613 -44.01 -13.57 -41.78
CA ALA A 613 -42.74 -12.90 -41.50
C ALA A 613 -42.70 -12.50 -40.02
N GLY A 614 -41.68 -12.93 -39.29
CA GLY A 614 -41.47 -12.56 -37.89
C GLY A 614 -40.59 -13.54 -37.12
N LEU A 615 -39.57 -13.00 -36.45
CA LEU A 615 -38.60 -13.67 -35.56
C LEU A 615 -37.71 -14.74 -36.24
N LYS A 616 -36.39 -14.50 -36.22
CA LYS A 616 -35.42 -15.60 -36.28
C LYS A 616 -35.61 -16.45 -35.02
N LYS A 617 -35.90 -17.73 -35.19
CA LYS A 617 -35.89 -18.70 -34.09
C LYS A 617 -34.44 -19.15 -33.89
N GLU A 618 -33.89 -18.99 -32.69
CA GLU A 618 -32.59 -19.58 -32.36
C GLU A 618 -32.68 -21.11 -32.43
N GLU A 619 -31.63 -21.76 -32.92
CA GLU A 619 -31.49 -23.21 -32.70
C GLU A 619 -31.27 -23.46 -31.20
N PRO A 620 -31.96 -24.45 -30.59
CA PRO A 620 -31.72 -24.78 -29.19
C PRO A 620 -30.28 -25.26 -29.02
N LYS A 621 -29.51 -24.59 -28.16
CA LYS A 621 -28.13 -24.98 -27.83
C LYS A 621 -28.09 -26.47 -27.43
N LYS A 622 -27.17 -27.23 -28.02
CA LYS A 622 -26.95 -28.66 -27.69
C LYS A 622 -26.61 -28.77 -26.21
N GLU A 623 -27.43 -29.49 -25.46
CA GLU A 623 -27.22 -29.75 -24.03
C GLU A 623 -25.90 -30.49 -23.80
N LEU A 624 -25.13 -30.03 -22.81
CA LEU A 624 -23.81 -30.58 -22.51
C LEU A 624 -23.94 -31.89 -21.73
N ALA A 625 -23.35 -32.95 -22.29
CA ALA A 625 -23.22 -34.26 -21.66
C ALA A 625 -21.77 -34.48 -21.22
N PHE A 626 -21.56 -34.92 -19.99
CA PHE A 626 -20.25 -35.05 -19.36
C PHE A 626 -19.88 -36.52 -19.17
N GLU A 627 -18.89 -37.00 -19.92
CA GLU A 627 -18.17 -38.22 -19.61
C GLU A 627 -17.19 -37.89 -18.46
N LEU A 628 -17.56 -38.22 -17.21
CA LEU A 628 -16.74 -37.91 -16.04
C LEU A 628 -15.69 -38.98 -15.71
N ASP A 629 -15.88 -40.22 -16.17
CA ASP A 629 -14.94 -41.31 -15.94
C ASP A 629 -13.70 -41.17 -16.85
N GLY A 630 -12.50 -41.22 -16.27
CA GLY A 630 -11.25 -41.11 -17.02
C GLY A 630 -10.85 -39.68 -17.43
N LEU A 631 -11.40 -38.63 -16.80
CA LEU A 631 -11.02 -37.23 -17.06
C LEU A 631 -9.51 -36.97 -16.84
N ASP A 632 -8.87 -37.73 -15.96
CA ASP A 632 -7.41 -37.76 -15.76
C ASP A 632 -6.63 -38.07 -17.04
N ARG A 633 -7.24 -38.84 -17.96
CA ARG A 633 -6.67 -39.30 -19.24
C ARG A 633 -7.07 -38.42 -20.42
N ARG A 634 -8.09 -37.56 -20.25
CA ARG A 634 -8.56 -36.57 -21.23
C ARG A 634 -8.07 -35.17 -20.87
N LYS A 635 -6.78 -35.06 -20.52
CA LYS A 635 -6.13 -33.81 -20.12
C LYS A 635 -4.84 -33.58 -20.91
N VAL A 636 -4.66 -32.37 -21.44
CA VAL A 636 -3.51 -31.98 -22.27
C VAL A 636 -2.87 -30.69 -21.75
N ARG A 637 -1.55 -30.55 -21.95
CA ARG A 637 -0.79 -29.31 -21.69
C ARG A 637 -0.81 -28.45 -22.96
N LEU A 638 -1.57 -27.35 -22.95
CA LEU A 638 -1.78 -26.47 -24.11
C LEU A 638 -0.59 -25.51 -24.30
N SER A 639 -0.02 -25.00 -23.21
CA SER A 639 1.28 -24.30 -23.23
C SER A 639 2.42 -25.26 -23.61
N ILE A 640 3.53 -24.71 -24.12
CA ILE A 640 4.73 -25.50 -24.45
C ILE A 640 5.81 -25.50 -23.35
N HIS A 641 5.80 -24.48 -22.49
CA HIS A 641 6.70 -24.33 -21.35
C HIS A 641 5.94 -23.64 -20.21
N SER A 642 6.41 -23.85 -18.98
CA SER A 642 5.82 -23.30 -17.77
C SER A 642 6.31 -21.85 -17.59
N ALA A 643 5.41 -20.88 -17.41
CA ALA A 643 5.77 -19.45 -17.27
C ALA A 643 4.97 -18.77 -16.15
N ASP A 644 5.44 -17.61 -15.67
CA ASP A 644 4.61 -16.68 -14.89
C ASP A 644 3.58 -16.08 -15.86
N ILE A 645 2.31 -16.48 -15.73
CA ILE A 645 1.23 -16.14 -16.66
C ILE A 645 0.15 -15.36 -15.90
N SER A 646 -0.17 -14.16 -16.39
CA SER A 646 -1.20 -13.29 -15.79
C SER A 646 -2.61 -13.55 -16.33
N ASP A 647 -2.77 -13.82 -17.63
CA ASP A 647 -4.04 -14.24 -18.22
C ASP A 647 -3.87 -15.04 -19.53
N ALA A 648 -4.89 -15.80 -19.92
CA ALA A 648 -4.90 -16.61 -21.14
C ALA A 648 -6.30 -16.73 -21.79
N VAL A 649 -6.34 -16.73 -23.13
CA VAL A 649 -7.56 -16.92 -23.94
C VAL A 649 -7.30 -17.95 -25.04
N LEU A 650 -8.19 -18.93 -25.16
CA LEU A 650 -8.23 -19.89 -26.27
C LEU A 650 -9.14 -19.35 -27.40
N SER A 651 -8.74 -19.53 -28.67
CA SER A 651 -9.62 -19.30 -29.82
C SER A 651 -10.84 -20.21 -29.76
N LYS A 652 -11.97 -19.77 -30.33
CA LYS A 652 -13.23 -20.51 -30.24
C LYS A 652 -13.14 -21.97 -30.73
N ASP A 653 -12.33 -22.21 -31.76
CA ASP A 653 -12.11 -23.52 -32.38
C ASP A 653 -10.89 -24.29 -31.82
N GLY A 654 -10.18 -23.73 -30.85
CA GLY A 654 -9.03 -24.34 -30.19
C GLY A 654 -7.72 -24.32 -31.00
N GLU A 655 -7.66 -23.64 -32.15
CA GLU A 655 -6.43 -23.57 -32.97
C GLU A 655 -5.35 -22.65 -32.40
N LYS A 656 -5.69 -21.67 -31.54
CA LYS A 656 -4.72 -20.75 -30.92
C LYS A 656 -4.96 -20.55 -29.44
N LEU A 657 -3.92 -20.69 -28.62
CA LEU A 657 -3.89 -20.22 -27.23
C LEU A 657 -3.06 -18.93 -27.18
N PHE A 658 -3.68 -17.83 -26.76
CA PHE A 658 -3.01 -16.58 -26.42
C PHE A 658 -2.78 -16.52 -24.91
N TYR A 659 -1.62 -16.05 -24.47
CA TYR A 659 -1.31 -15.92 -23.05
C TYR A 659 -0.31 -14.80 -22.78
N LEU A 660 -0.48 -14.11 -21.64
CA LEU A 660 0.40 -13.04 -21.18
C LEU A 660 1.42 -13.62 -20.21
N ALA A 661 2.66 -13.80 -20.69
CA ALA A 661 3.74 -14.41 -19.91
C ALA A 661 4.83 -13.38 -19.57
N ARG A 662 5.39 -13.47 -18.35
CA ARG A 662 6.45 -12.55 -17.90
C ARG A 662 7.75 -12.81 -18.67
N PHE A 663 8.31 -11.76 -19.24
CA PHE A 663 9.61 -11.77 -19.92
C PHE A 663 10.37 -10.48 -19.65
N GLU A 664 11.66 -10.59 -19.31
CA GLU A 664 12.51 -9.49 -18.83
C GLU A 664 11.86 -8.65 -17.70
N ARG A 665 11.25 -7.50 -18.03
CA ARG A 665 10.78 -6.49 -17.07
C ARG A 665 9.28 -6.56 -16.75
N GLY A 666 8.48 -7.18 -17.61
CA GLY A 666 7.01 -7.19 -17.50
C GLY A 666 6.39 -8.36 -18.24
N TYR A 667 5.11 -8.27 -18.58
CA TYR A 667 4.39 -9.30 -19.33
C TYR A 667 4.34 -8.96 -20.82
N ASP A 668 4.59 -9.97 -21.65
CA ASP A 668 4.49 -9.92 -23.11
C ASP A 668 3.41 -10.89 -23.60
N LEU A 669 2.86 -10.65 -24.80
CA LEU A 669 1.83 -11.51 -25.39
C LEU A 669 2.47 -12.63 -26.23
N TRP A 670 2.15 -13.87 -25.89
CA TRP A 670 2.56 -15.08 -26.61
C TRP A 670 1.36 -15.76 -27.27
N VAL A 671 1.62 -16.52 -28.33
CA VAL A 671 0.64 -17.41 -28.96
C VAL A 671 1.25 -18.78 -29.25
N THR A 672 0.50 -19.83 -28.93
CA THR A 672 0.79 -21.23 -29.27
C THR A 672 -0.34 -21.79 -30.14
N GLU A 673 -0.03 -22.49 -31.23
CA GLU A 673 -0.97 -23.38 -31.91
C GLU A 673 -0.98 -24.76 -31.20
N PRO A 674 -2.03 -25.16 -30.46
CA PRO A 674 -1.93 -26.31 -29.55
C PRO A 674 -1.69 -27.66 -30.24
N ARG A 675 -2.07 -27.80 -31.52
CA ARG A 675 -1.93 -29.04 -32.31
C ARG A 675 -0.51 -29.27 -32.83
N THR A 676 0.15 -28.24 -33.35
CA THR A 676 1.54 -28.35 -33.84
C THR A 676 2.56 -28.03 -32.76
N ARG A 677 2.13 -27.31 -31.71
CA ARG A 677 2.96 -26.71 -30.66
C ARG A 677 3.85 -25.56 -31.17
N ASP A 678 3.64 -25.09 -32.40
CA ASP A 678 4.26 -23.87 -32.93
C ASP A 678 3.93 -22.70 -31.99
N THR A 679 4.96 -22.01 -31.50
CA THR A 679 4.81 -20.96 -30.50
C THR A 679 5.69 -19.77 -30.85
N LYS A 680 5.13 -18.56 -30.74
CA LYS A 680 5.86 -17.31 -30.94
C LYS A 680 5.49 -16.26 -29.88
N LEU A 681 6.46 -15.41 -29.57
CA LEU A 681 6.21 -14.08 -29.02
C LEU A 681 5.42 -13.30 -30.08
N LEU A 682 4.17 -12.94 -29.77
CA LEU A 682 3.27 -12.26 -30.70
C LEU A 682 3.44 -10.74 -30.61
N ALA A 683 3.52 -10.18 -29.40
CA ALA A 683 3.76 -8.76 -29.18
C ALA A 683 4.57 -8.51 -27.91
N LYS A 684 5.65 -7.71 -28.01
CA LYS A 684 6.31 -7.13 -26.84
C LYS A 684 5.48 -5.98 -26.30
N LEU A 685 5.10 -6.06 -25.03
CA LEU A 685 4.30 -5.07 -24.31
C LEU A 685 5.09 -4.50 -23.12
N GLY A 686 5.80 -5.36 -22.37
CA GLY A 686 6.59 -4.97 -21.20
C GLY A 686 5.79 -4.45 -19.99
N VAL A 687 4.46 -4.62 -20.00
CA VAL A 687 3.52 -4.01 -19.03
C VAL A 687 3.38 -4.79 -17.73
N GLN A 688 2.97 -4.11 -16.66
CA GLN A 688 2.62 -4.74 -15.38
C GLN A 688 1.10 -5.02 -15.27
N ARG A 689 0.78 -6.15 -14.62
CA ARG A 689 -0.61 -6.58 -14.29
C ARG A 689 -1.62 -6.49 -15.47
N PRO A 690 -1.31 -7.01 -16.68
CA PRO A 690 -2.26 -6.98 -17.78
C PRO A 690 -3.40 -8.01 -17.61
N SER A 691 -4.50 -7.77 -18.30
CA SER A 691 -5.60 -8.72 -18.54
C SER A 691 -5.99 -8.71 -20.02
N MET A 692 -6.59 -9.79 -20.55
CA MET A 692 -6.98 -9.86 -21.96
C MET A 692 -8.39 -10.35 -22.23
N GLU A 693 -9.03 -9.79 -23.25
CA GLU A 693 -10.28 -10.31 -23.83
C GLU A 693 -10.17 -10.37 -25.36
N LEU A 694 -10.62 -11.49 -25.95
CA LEU A 694 -10.63 -11.71 -27.41
C LEU A 694 -12.02 -11.36 -27.95
N SER A 695 -12.05 -10.62 -29.06
CA SER A 695 -13.29 -10.31 -29.79
C SER A 695 -14.07 -11.58 -30.20
N PRO A 696 -15.42 -11.53 -30.23
CA PRO A 696 -16.26 -12.69 -30.60
C PRO A 696 -16.03 -13.24 -32.01
N ASP A 697 -15.41 -12.46 -32.91
CA ASP A 697 -15.03 -12.87 -34.26
C ASP A 697 -13.55 -13.24 -34.40
N GLY A 698 -12.78 -13.20 -33.31
CA GLY A 698 -11.38 -13.60 -33.22
C GLY A 698 -10.36 -12.63 -33.82
N LYS A 699 -10.74 -11.41 -34.22
CA LYS A 699 -9.86 -10.50 -35.00
C LYS A 699 -9.08 -9.44 -34.19
N THR A 700 -9.43 -9.24 -32.93
CA THR A 700 -8.80 -8.27 -32.02
C THR A 700 -8.70 -8.84 -30.62
N LEU A 701 -7.52 -8.79 -30.01
CA LEU A 701 -7.31 -8.90 -28.58
C LEU A 701 -7.32 -7.49 -27.98
N PHE A 702 -8.09 -7.28 -26.92
CA PHE A 702 -8.03 -6.08 -26.08
C PHE A 702 -7.21 -6.42 -24.85
N ILE A 703 -6.21 -5.60 -24.53
CA ILE A 703 -5.31 -5.79 -23.39
C ILE A 703 -5.39 -4.56 -22.49
N GLY A 704 -5.91 -4.75 -21.29
CA GLY A 704 -6.00 -3.70 -20.26
C GLY A 704 -4.81 -3.78 -19.33
N ALA A 705 -4.01 -2.72 -19.25
CA ALA A 705 -2.83 -2.62 -18.40
C ALA A 705 -2.48 -1.16 -18.07
N GLU A 706 -1.95 -0.90 -16.89
CA GLU A 706 -1.38 0.42 -16.50
C GLU A 706 -2.31 1.63 -16.75
N GLY A 707 -3.63 1.42 -16.61
CA GLY A 707 -4.64 2.47 -16.84
C GLY A 707 -4.96 2.77 -18.31
N ARG A 708 -4.59 1.86 -19.23
CA ARG A 708 -4.75 2.00 -20.69
C ARG A 708 -5.29 0.70 -21.30
N ILE A 709 -5.79 0.80 -22.54
CA ILE A 709 -6.20 -0.36 -23.34
C ILE A 709 -5.42 -0.35 -24.66
N LEU A 710 -4.88 -1.51 -25.03
CA LEU A 710 -4.25 -1.77 -26.33
C LEU A 710 -5.11 -2.75 -27.13
N LYS A 711 -5.35 -2.42 -28.40
CA LYS A 711 -5.84 -3.36 -29.43
C LYS A 711 -4.62 -4.09 -29.99
N VAL A 712 -4.68 -5.42 -30.10
CA VAL A 712 -3.63 -6.25 -30.71
C VAL A 712 -4.23 -7.19 -31.75
N ASP A 713 -3.65 -7.16 -32.94
CA ASP A 713 -3.97 -8.03 -34.08
C ASP A 713 -3.50 -9.48 -33.82
N PRO A 714 -4.39 -10.48 -33.68
CA PRO A 714 -4.03 -11.83 -33.19
C PRO A 714 -3.18 -12.68 -34.15
N ASP A 715 -3.02 -12.26 -35.40
CA ASP A 715 -2.20 -12.94 -36.39
C ASP A 715 -0.80 -12.31 -36.51
N SER A 716 -0.76 -10.98 -36.66
CA SER A 716 0.47 -10.21 -36.93
C SER A 716 1.13 -9.63 -35.67
N GLY A 717 0.39 -9.46 -34.58
CA GLY A 717 0.89 -8.81 -33.35
C GLY A 717 0.96 -7.29 -33.42
N ARG A 718 0.40 -6.65 -34.47
CA ARG A 718 0.32 -5.19 -34.59
C ARG A 718 -0.48 -4.62 -33.41
N GLN A 719 0.09 -3.62 -32.74
CA GLN A 719 -0.50 -2.96 -31.57
C GLN A 719 -1.05 -1.57 -31.95
N GLU A 720 -2.16 -1.18 -31.34
CA GLU A 720 -2.79 0.14 -31.48
C GLU A 720 -3.38 0.56 -30.12
N PRO A 721 -2.99 1.73 -29.55
CA PRO A 721 -3.64 2.23 -28.34
C PRO A 721 -5.10 2.62 -28.61
N LEU A 722 -6.03 2.11 -27.80
CA LEU A 722 -7.43 2.54 -27.87
C LEU A 722 -7.56 3.91 -27.20
N ALA A 723 -7.81 4.93 -28.00
CA ALA A 723 -7.99 6.30 -27.52
C ALA A 723 -9.31 6.43 -26.75
N ILE A 724 -9.24 6.76 -25.46
CA ILE A 724 -10.40 7.07 -24.62
C ILE A 724 -10.40 8.58 -24.38
N THR A 725 -11.56 9.23 -24.53
CA THR A 725 -11.78 10.63 -24.17
C THR A 725 -13.04 10.77 -23.31
N GLY A 726 -13.27 11.95 -22.74
CA GLY A 726 -14.40 12.20 -21.82
C GLY A 726 -13.95 12.41 -20.38
N GLU A 727 -14.90 12.83 -19.55
CA GLU A 727 -14.64 13.44 -18.25
C GLU A 727 -15.58 12.90 -17.17
N MET A 728 -15.04 12.71 -15.96
CA MET A 728 -15.74 12.42 -14.71
C MET A 728 -15.87 13.72 -13.90
N ARG A 729 -17.06 14.00 -13.34
CA ARG A 729 -17.30 15.13 -12.43
C ARG A 729 -17.24 14.63 -10.99
N LEU A 730 -16.03 14.59 -10.42
CA LEU A 730 -15.77 14.02 -9.11
C LEU A 730 -16.26 14.94 -7.97
N ASP A 731 -17.08 14.41 -7.07
CA ASP A 731 -17.38 15.01 -5.76
C ASP A 731 -16.47 14.39 -4.69
N GLU A 732 -15.37 15.06 -4.37
CA GLU A 732 -14.34 14.53 -3.48
C GLU A 732 -14.78 14.46 -2.01
N ALA A 733 -15.76 15.28 -1.61
CA ALA A 733 -16.30 15.23 -0.26
C ALA A 733 -17.18 14.00 -0.08
N ALA A 734 -17.99 13.68 -1.09
CA ALA A 734 -18.80 12.46 -1.11
C ALA A 734 -17.94 11.20 -1.30
N GLU A 735 -16.93 11.21 -2.18
CA GLU A 735 -15.99 10.10 -2.39
C GLU A 735 -15.24 9.74 -1.09
N LYS A 736 -14.73 10.76 -0.37
CA LYS A 736 -14.06 10.54 0.94
C LYS A 736 -15.02 10.05 2.02
N ALA A 737 -16.29 10.48 1.99
CA ALA A 737 -17.31 9.95 2.89
C ALA A 737 -17.61 8.48 2.61
N TYR A 738 -17.77 8.10 1.34
CA TYR A 738 -17.92 6.70 0.94
C TYR A 738 -16.71 5.87 1.38
N MET A 739 -15.47 6.27 1.03
CA MET A 739 -14.27 5.52 1.38
C MET A 739 -14.14 5.33 2.90
N PHE A 740 -14.43 6.36 3.71
CA PHE A 740 -14.42 6.23 5.17
C PHE A 740 -15.45 5.21 5.67
N ASP A 741 -16.69 5.30 5.19
CA ASP A 741 -17.79 4.42 5.60
C ASP A 741 -17.54 2.96 5.18
N HIS A 742 -17.00 2.76 3.97
CA HIS A 742 -16.56 1.47 3.40
C HIS A 742 -15.44 0.84 4.23
N MET A 743 -14.35 1.56 4.47
CA MET A 743 -13.20 1.04 5.23
C MET A 743 -13.59 0.67 6.67
N TRP A 744 -14.49 1.44 7.29
CA TRP A 744 -15.04 1.11 8.61
C TRP A 744 -15.86 -0.19 8.61
N ARG A 745 -16.64 -0.46 7.56
CA ARG A 745 -17.36 -1.74 7.37
C ARG A 745 -16.40 -2.90 7.11
N GLN A 746 -15.43 -2.74 6.21
CA GLN A 746 -14.48 -3.80 5.85
C GLN A 746 -13.72 -4.33 7.07
N ILE A 747 -13.26 -3.44 7.96
CA ILE A 747 -12.68 -3.85 9.27
C ILE A 747 -13.69 -4.68 10.07
N LYS A 748 -14.90 -4.15 10.29
CA LYS A 748 -15.93 -4.84 11.10
C LYS A 748 -16.33 -6.22 10.56
N GLN A 749 -16.22 -6.44 9.24
CA GLN A 749 -16.59 -7.70 8.59
C GLN A 749 -15.45 -8.70 8.42
N LYS A 750 -14.19 -8.24 8.29
CA LYS A 750 -13.06 -9.08 7.86
C LYS A 750 -11.90 -9.17 8.85
N PHE A 751 -11.89 -8.38 9.92
CA PHE A 751 -10.75 -8.36 10.84
C PHE A 751 -10.51 -9.72 11.52
N LEU A 752 -9.23 -9.99 11.78
CA LEU A 752 -8.64 -11.19 12.39
C LEU A 752 -9.39 -11.85 13.56
N VAL A 753 -10.13 -11.07 14.36
CA VAL A 753 -10.94 -11.54 15.48
C VAL A 753 -12.28 -10.81 15.51
N GLU A 754 -13.37 -11.55 15.72
CA GLU A 754 -14.76 -11.03 15.72
C GLU A 754 -15.01 -9.97 16.82
N ASP A 755 -14.23 -10.00 17.90
CA ASP A 755 -14.33 -9.06 19.02
C ASP A 755 -13.48 -7.78 18.84
N LEU A 756 -12.72 -7.68 17.74
CA LEU A 756 -11.80 -6.57 17.45
C LEU A 756 -10.82 -6.28 18.60
N TYR A 757 -10.37 -7.31 19.33
CA TYR A 757 -9.58 -7.20 20.57
C TYR A 757 -10.25 -6.37 21.69
N GLY A 758 -11.58 -6.25 21.65
CA GLY A 758 -12.37 -5.46 22.60
C GLY A 758 -12.54 -3.97 22.24
N ALA A 759 -12.11 -3.55 21.04
CA ALA A 759 -12.28 -2.17 20.59
C ALA A 759 -13.74 -1.79 20.34
N ASP A 760 -14.21 -0.67 20.90
CA ASP A 760 -15.56 -0.11 20.69
C ASP A 760 -15.66 0.59 19.32
N TRP A 761 -15.58 -0.21 18.26
CA TRP A 761 -15.49 0.21 16.85
C TRP A 761 -16.70 1.02 16.39
N ASP A 762 -17.87 0.77 16.97
CA ASP A 762 -19.10 1.51 16.68
C ASP A 762 -19.08 2.91 17.30
N SER A 763 -18.38 3.10 18.44
CA SER A 763 -18.16 4.43 19.01
C SER A 763 -17.15 5.30 18.25
N PHE A 764 -16.16 4.68 17.58
CA PHE A 764 -15.14 5.41 16.84
C PHE A 764 -15.67 6.02 15.53
N TYR A 765 -16.66 5.40 14.89
CA TYR A 765 -17.29 5.92 13.67
C TYR A 765 -17.72 7.40 13.77
N PRO A 766 -18.61 7.82 14.71
CA PRO A 766 -18.98 9.22 14.85
C PRO A 766 -17.85 10.13 15.39
N ILE A 767 -16.84 9.57 16.07
CA ILE A 767 -15.68 10.32 16.55
C ILE A 767 -14.83 10.81 15.36
N TYR A 768 -14.52 9.93 14.40
CA TYR A 768 -13.64 10.27 13.28
C TYR A 768 -14.40 10.85 12.06
N ARG A 769 -15.62 10.37 11.77
CA ARG A 769 -16.40 10.83 10.59
C ARG A 769 -16.69 12.34 10.61
N LYS A 770 -16.78 12.96 11.80
CA LYS A 770 -17.02 14.40 11.96
C LYS A 770 -15.90 15.28 11.38
N PHE A 771 -14.72 14.73 11.14
CA PHE A 771 -13.57 15.47 10.60
C PHE A 771 -13.62 15.62 9.08
N LEU A 772 -14.35 14.75 8.36
CA LEU A 772 -14.38 14.74 6.89
C LEU A 772 -14.73 16.08 6.24
N PRO A 773 -15.70 16.90 6.73
CA PRO A 773 -16.01 18.22 6.13
C PRO A 773 -14.87 19.25 6.22
N PHE A 774 -13.85 18.97 7.04
CA PHE A 774 -12.69 19.83 7.26
C PHE A 774 -11.45 19.32 6.50
N ILE A 775 -11.50 18.12 5.92
CA ILE A 775 -10.40 17.48 5.19
C ILE A 775 -10.64 17.59 3.67
N ASN A 776 -9.71 18.19 2.95
CA ASN A 776 -9.76 18.43 1.49
C ASN A 776 -8.65 17.69 0.70
N ASN A 777 -7.73 16.99 1.37
CA ASN A 777 -6.52 16.42 0.77
C ASN A 777 -6.29 14.98 1.24
N ASN A 778 -5.40 14.25 0.58
CA ASN A 778 -5.18 12.82 0.85
C ASN A 778 -4.16 12.55 1.98
N HIS A 779 -3.32 13.52 2.36
CA HIS A 779 -2.44 13.40 3.54
C HIS A 779 -3.27 13.40 4.83
N ASP A 780 -4.07 14.45 5.06
CA ASP A 780 -4.98 14.58 6.21
C ASP A 780 -5.97 13.40 6.29
N TYR A 781 -6.48 12.93 5.14
CA TYR A 781 -7.39 11.79 5.09
C TYR A 781 -6.70 10.49 5.54
N ALA A 782 -5.50 10.19 5.01
CA ALA A 782 -4.74 9.01 5.41
C ALA A 782 -4.29 9.06 6.89
N GLU A 783 -3.99 10.26 7.40
CA GLU A 783 -3.69 10.50 8.82
C GLU A 783 -4.91 10.24 9.72
N MET A 784 -6.06 10.84 9.40
CA MET A 784 -7.32 10.67 10.15
C MET A 784 -7.79 9.21 10.18
N VAL A 785 -7.68 8.51 9.05
CA VAL A 785 -8.02 7.09 8.95
C VAL A 785 -7.03 6.23 9.73
N SER A 786 -5.74 6.57 9.72
CA SER A 786 -4.74 5.84 10.51
C SER A 786 -4.89 6.05 12.01
N GLU A 787 -5.33 7.24 12.45
CA GLU A 787 -5.73 7.50 13.83
C GLU A 787 -6.94 6.62 14.24
N MET A 788 -7.92 6.41 13.36
CA MET A 788 -9.04 5.49 13.65
C MET A 788 -8.61 4.02 13.69
N LEU A 789 -7.89 3.55 12.66
CA LEU A 789 -7.42 2.17 12.56
C LEU A 789 -6.45 1.80 13.69
N GLY A 790 -5.69 2.79 14.20
CA GLY A 790 -4.75 2.60 15.31
C GLY A 790 -5.40 2.21 16.64
N GLU A 791 -6.70 2.46 16.82
CA GLU A 791 -7.46 2.04 18.02
C GLU A 791 -7.59 0.51 18.13
N LEU A 792 -7.48 -0.22 17.01
CA LEU A 792 -7.55 -1.69 16.96
C LEU A 792 -6.30 -2.37 17.58
N ASN A 793 -5.23 -1.60 17.79
CA ASN A 793 -3.93 -2.07 18.26
C ASN A 793 -3.47 -3.38 17.58
N ALA A 794 -3.36 -3.38 16.26
CA ALA A 794 -2.87 -4.53 15.50
C ALA A 794 -1.86 -4.11 14.43
N SER A 795 -0.93 -5.02 14.12
CA SER A 795 0.05 -4.85 13.05
C SER A 795 -0.64 -4.77 11.69
N HIS A 796 0.07 -4.22 10.70
CA HIS A 796 -0.44 -4.02 9.34
C HIS A 796 -1.73 -3.17 9.24
N THR A 797 -2.09 -2.41 10.27
CA THR A 797 -3.21 -1.44 10.23
C THR A 797 -2.75 -0.05 9.81
N GLY A 798 -3.65 0.69 9.16
CA GLY A 798 -3.40 2.08 8.71
C GLY A 798 -3.85 2.37 7.29
N CYS A 799 -3.78 3.64 6.91
CA CYS A 799 -3.98 4.12 5.55
C CYS A 799 -2.76 4.93 5.07
N TYR A 800 -2.42 4.78 3.79
CA TYR A 800 -1.27 5.44 3.17
C TYR A 800 -1.68 6.16 1.89
N TYR A 801 -1.33 7.44 1.80
CA TYR A 801 -1.33 8.21 0.56
C TYR A 801 -0.01 7.99 -0.18
N ASN A 802 -0.09 7.62 -1.45
CA ASN A 802 1.02 7.49 -2.37
C ASN A 802 0.74 8.38 -3.59
N PRO A 803 1.15 9.67 -3.57
CA PRO A 803 0.96 10.56 -4.72
C PRO A 803 1.67 10.00 -5.96
N ALA A 804 1.04 10.17 -7.12
CA ALA A 804 1.70 9.91 -8.39
C ALA A 804 2.82 10.94 -8.60
N ARG A 805 4.08 10.48 -8.67
CA ARG A 805 5.24 11.38 -8.90
C ARG A 805 5.05 12.13 -10.21
N THR A 806 5.08 13.46 -10.14
CA THR A 806 5.08 14.33 -11.32
C THR A 806 6.42 14.24 -12.03
N THR A 807 6.44 14.47 -13.35
CA THR A 807 7.71 14.56 -14.13
C THR A 807 8.56 15.78 -13.74
N SER A 808 7.96 16.73 -13.02
CA SER A 808 8.60 17.92 -12.45
C SER A 808 9.11 17.73 -11.02
N ALA A 809 8.85 16.60 -10.36
CA ALA A 809 9.34 16.31 -9.00
C ALA A 809 10.88 16.17 -8.93
N ASP A 810 11.43 16.40 -7.75
CA ASP A 810 12.85 16.19 -7.47
C ASP A 810 13.21 14.71 -7.31
N ALA A 811 14.45 14.40 -7.70
CA ALA A 811 14.99 13.05 -7.69
C ALA A 811 16.52 13.11 -7.56
N THR A 812 17.02 13.28 -6.33
CA THR A 812 18.45 13.42 -6.06
C THR A 812 19.23 12.15 -6.38
N ALA A 813 20.44 12.34 -6.87
CA ALA A 813 21.38 11.27 -7.15
C ALA A 813 22.50 11.23 -6.10
N SER A 814 23.06 10.05 -5.86
CA SER A 814 24.18 9.85 -4.95
C SER A 814 25.50 9.64 -5.70
N LEU A 815 26.59 10.11 -5.10
CA LEU A 815 27.97 9.85 -5.50
C LEU A 815 28.53 8.55 -4.91
N GLY A 816 27.78 7.86 -4.04
CA GLY A 816 28.20 6.66 -3.32
C GLY A 816 29.39 6.93 -2.39
N LEU A 817 29.26 7.95 -1.55
CA LEU A 817 30.28 8.42 -0.60
C LEU A 817 29.67 8.51 0.79
N PHE A 818 30.49 8.32 1.83
CA PHE A 818 30.24 8.93 3.12
C PHE A 818 30.95 10.29 3.21
N LEU A 819 30.29 11.28 3.81
CA LEU A 819 30.84 12.60 4.05
C LEU A 819 31.43 12.73 5.46
N ASP A 820 32.48 13.54 5.59
CA ASP A 820 33.03 13.94 6.89
C ASP A 820 32.30 15.19 7.40
N TYR A 821 31.24 14.98 8.17
CA TYR A 821 30.40 16.05 8.71
C TYR A 821 31.08 16.94 9.76
N ASP A 822 32.26 16.55 10.30
CA ASP A 822 33.09 17.43 11.16
C ASP A 822 33.94 18.42 10.32
N TYR A 823 33.91 18.35 8.98
CA TYR A 823 34.66 19.25 8.10
C TYR A 823 33.98 20.62 7.92
N ALA A 824 34.59 21.67 8.49
CA ALA A 824 34.12 23.05 8.42
C ALA A 824 34.78 23.91 7.31
N GLY A 825 35.39 23.30 6.30
CA GLY A 825 35.99 24.01 5.15
C GLY A 825 35.07 24.02 3.92
N PRO A 826 35.46 24.72 2.84
CA PRO A 826 34.74 24.68 1.57
C PRO A 826 34.92 23.33 0.87
N GLY A 827 33.87 22.85 0.22
CA GLY A 827 33.83 21.56 -0.47
C GLY A 827 33.41 20.39 0.41
N LEU A 828 33.03 19.28 -0.24
CA LEU A 828 32.60 18.07 0.46
C LEU A 828 33.83 17.19 0.77
N LYS A 829 34.20 17.05 2.04
CA LYS A 829 35.27 16.12 2.43
C LYS A 829 34.75 14.69 2.49
N VAL A 830 35.47 13.78 1.82
CA VAL A 830 35.13 12.35 1.72
C VAL A 830 35.62 11.61 2.97
N ALA A 831 34.70 11.01 3.73
CA ALA A 831 35.03 10.08 4.81
C ALA A 831 35.30 8.66 4.27
N GLU A 832 34.49 8.18 3.33
CA GLU A 832 34.64 6.86 2.68
C GLU A 832 34.06 6.88 1.26
N VAL A 833 34.57 6.02 0.37
CA VAL A 833 33.97 5.72 -0.95
C VAL A 833 33.29 4.35 -0.85
N LEU A 834 31.99 4.26 -1.14
CA LEU A 834 31.23 3.00 -1.05
C LEU A 834 31.74 2.00 -2.11
N SER A 835 32.21 0.84 -1.66
CA SER A 835 32.73 -0.16 -2.60
C SER A 835 31.65 -0.73 -3.54
N GLY A 836 31.99 -0.85 -4.82
CA GLY A 836 31.08 -1.10 -5.92
C GLY A 836 30.32 0.15 -6.41
N GLY A 837 30.28 1.23 -5.64
CA GLY A 837 29.59 2.49 -5.97
C GLY A 837 30.16 3.22 -7.19
N PRO A 838 29.54 4.32 -7.66
CA PRO A 838 29.92 4.94 -8.93
C PRO A 838 31.33 5.53 -8.93
N LEU A 839 31.87 5.90 -7.76
CA LEU A 839 33.25 6.39 -7.60
C LEU A 839 34.29 5.30 -7.27
N ASP A 840 33.90 4.11 -6.82
CA ASP A 840 34.80 2.96 -6.69
C ASP A 840 35.09 2.34 -8.07
N LYS A 841 36.04 2.92 -8.80
CA LYS A 841 36.41 2.52 -10.18
C LYS A 841 37.92 2.66 -10.36
N ALA A 842 38.57 1.65 -10.94
CA ALA A 842 40.02 1.61 -11.13
C ALA A 842 40.62 2.74 -12.02
N SER A 843 39.80 3.47 -12.77
CA SER A 843 40.18 4.65 -13.54
C SER A 843 40.10 5.97 -12.76
N LEU A 844 39.45 5.96 -11.61
CA LEU A 844 39.23 7.10 -10.72
C LEU A 844 40.24 7.07 -9.57
N LYS A 845 40.52 8.24 -9.01
CA LYS A 845 41.53 8.49 -7.98
C LYS A 845 40.92 8.97 -6.68
N ILE A 846 39.64 9.36 -6.65
CA ILE A 846 39.00 9.85 -5.43
C ILE A 846 39.05 8.79 -4.31
N ARG A 847 39.37 9.24 -3.09
CA ARG A 847 39.51 8.38 -1.90
C ARG A 847 39.20 9.17 -0.63
N ALA A 848 39.09 8.47 0.50
CA ALA A 848 38.92 9.09 1.80
C ALA A 848 40.00 10.18 2.07
N GLY A 849 39.60 11.28 2.70
CA GLY A 849 40.43 12.45 2.98
C GLY A 849 40.50 13.50 1.86
N HIS A 850 39.93 13.25 0.68
CA HIS A 850 39.78 14.23 -0.39
C HIS A 850 38.66 15.23 -0.14
N ILE A 851 38.71 16.35 -0.84
CA ILE A 851 37.67 17.38 -0.85
C ILE A 851 37.16 17.58 -2.28
N ILE A 852 35.87 17.44 -2.49
CA ILE A 852 35.20 17.82 -3.76
C ILE A 852 34.96 19.33 -3.70
N GLU A 853 35.73 20.11 -4.46
CA GLU A 853 35.63 21.57 -4.49
C GLU A 853 34.50 22.06 -5.42
N LYS A 854 34.12 21.24 -6.42
CA LYS A 854 33.10 21.61 -7.43
C LYS A 854 32.30 20.42 -7.95
N ILE A 855 31.07 20.70 -8.38
CA ILE A 855 30.20 19.82 -9.17
C ILE A 855 29.75 20.57 -10.43
N ASP A 856 29.97 20.00 -11.63
CA ASP A 856 29.73 20.63 -12.95
C ASP A 856 30.28 22.07 -13.04
N GLY A 857 31.47 22.28 -12.48
CA GLY A 857 32.14 23.59 -12.42
C GLY A 857 31.55 24.61 -11.44
N ARG A 858 30.42 24.31 -10.78
CA ARG A 858 29.88 25.10 -9.66
C ARG A 858 30.73 24.86 -8.40
N THR A 859 31.23 25.93 -7.80
CA THR A 859 31.99 25.85 -6.54
C THR A 859 31.09 25.49 -5.36
N LEU A 860 31.58 24.62 -4.49
CA LEU A 860 30.98 24.28 -3.21
C LEU A 860 31.64 25.13 -2.11
N ASP A 861 31.17 26.37 -1.95
CA ASP A 861 31.71 27.33 -0.96
C ASP A 861 30.96 27.31 0.40
N GLY A 862 30.04 26.36 0.57
CA GLY A 862 29.18 26.21 1.75
C GLY A 862 27.84 26.96 1.65
N THR A 863 27.62 27.79 0.63
CA THR A 863 26.36 28.55 0.44
C THR A 863 25.26 27.78 -0.31
N ILE A 864 25.60 26.63 -0.90
CA ILE A 864 24.71 25.77 -1.70
C ILE A 864 24.72 24.36 -1.09
N ASP A 865 23.54 23.74 -0.96
CA ASP A 865 23.38 22.31 -0.69
C ASP A 865 23.73 21.51 -1.96
N HIS A 866 24.76 20.66 -1.90
CA HIS A 866 25.21 19.87 -3.05
C HIS A 866 24.13 18.98 -3.67
N TYR A 867 23.09 18.57 -2.92
CA TYR A 867 21.99 17.80 -3.47
C TYR A 867 21.19 18.60 -4.53
N ALA A 868 21.16 19.93 -4.43
CA ALA A 868 20.59 20.79 -5.48
C ALA A 868 21.35 20.68 -6.81
N LEU A 869 22.65 20.35 -6.78
CA LEU A 869 23.50 20.14 -7.96
C LEU A 869 23.41 18.69 -8.49
N LEU A 870 23.12 17.72 -7.61
CA LEU A 870 22.92 16.30 -7.93
C LEU A 870 21.45 15.94 -8.27
N ASN A 871 20.53 16.89 -8.17
CA ASN A 871 19.12 16.70 -8.48
C ASN A 871 18.91 16.27 -9.95
N ARG A 872 18.24 15.14 -10.14
CA ARG A 872 17.93 14.50 -11.43
C ARG A 872 19.16 14.06 -12.24
N LYS A 873 20.34 13.99 -11.62
CA LYS A 873 21.62 13.60 -12.26
C LYS A 873 21.88 12.10 -12.37
N ALA A 874 21.00 11.24 -11.86
CA ALA A 874 21.22 9.80 -11.87
C ALA A 874 21.45 9.26 -13.30
N GLY A 875 22.53 8.50 -13.49
CA GLY A 875 22.99 8.00 -14.79
C GLY A 875 23.62 9.05 -15.73
N GLN A 876 23.55 10.35 -15.43
CA GLN A 876 24.12 11.41 -16.26
C GLN A 876 25.62 11.62 -15.97
N LEU A 877 26.39 12.05 -16.96
CA LEU A 877 27.78 12.47 -16.70
C LEU A 877 27.78 13.75 -15.86
N THR A 878 28.51 13.71 -14.75
CA THR A 878 28.69 14.80 -13.78
C THR A 878 30.18 14.97 -13.53
N LEU A 879 30.70 16.20 -13.58
CA LEU A 879 32.12 16.50 -13.42
C LEU A 879 32.41 16.95 -11.99
N LEU A 880 33.30 16.25 -11.30
CA LEU A 880 33.81 16.62 -9.97
C LEU A 880 35.19 17.26 -10.12
N SER A 881 35.41 18.44 -9.55
CA SER A 881 36.79 18.97 -9.36
C SER A 881 37.22 18.63 -7.93
N VAL A 882 38.34 17.93 -7.79
CA VAL A 882 38.76 17.27 -6.52
C VAL A 882 40.15 17.76 -6.09
N LEU A 883 40.29 18.01 -4.79
CA LEU A 883 41.53 18.33 -4.09
C LEU A 883 41.98 17.17 -3.21
N ASP A 884 43.25 16.78 -3.36
CA ASP A 884 43.99 16.03 -2.34
C ASP A 884 44.75 17.04 -1.46
N PRO A 885 44.34 17.27 -0.20
CA PRO A 885 45.00 18.25 0.67
C PRO A 885 46.39 17.81 1.13
N ALA A 886 46.67 16.50 1.21
CA ALA A 886 47.97 15.99 1.64
C ALA A 886 49.03 16.12 0.53
N ALA A 887 48.63 15.90 -0.73
CA ALA A 887 49.48 16.13 -1.90
C ALA A 887 49.41 17.57 -2.46
N SER A 888 48.51 18.42 -1.94
CA SER A 888 48.16 19.75 -2.48
C SER A 888 47.84 19.75 -3.99
N SER A 889 47.32 18.62 -4.50
CA SER A 889 47.11 18.38 -5.93
C SER A 889 45.63 18.43 -6.28
N ARG A 890 45.31 18.92 -7.49
CA ARG A 890 43.94 19.03 -8.01
C ARG A 890 43.82 18.33 -9.36
N TRP A 891 42.66 17.73 -9.60
CA TRP A 891 42.28 17.12 -10.88
C TRP A 891 40.75 17.10 -11.01
N GLU A 892 40.25 16.60 -12.13
CA GLU A 892 38.81 16.47 -12.37
C GLU A 892 38.45 15.03 -12.75
N GLU A 893 37.24 14.61 -12.38
CA GLU A 893 36.71 13.25 -12.62
C GLU A 893 35.28 13.31 -13.12
N ALA A 894 35.01 12.64 -14.24
CA ALA A 894 33.66 12.48 -14.77
C ALA A 894 33.04 11.17 -14.26
N VAL A 895 31.99 11.28 -13.46
CA VAL A 895 31.25 10.16 -12.86
C VAL A 895 29.83 10.10 -13.42
N ARG A 896 29.16 8.95 -13.28
CA ARG A 896 27.69 8.85 -13.38
C ARG A 896 27.12 8.59 -11.99
N PRO A 897 26.48 9.58 -11.32
CA PRO A 897 25.80 9.38 -10.05
C PRO A 897 24.72 8.30 -10.15
N VAL A 898 24.41 7.63 -9.04
CA VAL A 898 23.38 6.57 -8.95
C VAL A 898 22.11 7.11 -8.28
N THR A 899 21.02 6.34 -8.32
CA THR A 899 19.81 6.64 -7.52
C THR A 899 20.03 6.35 -6.03
N LEU A 900 19.20 6.95 -5.16
CA LEU A 900 19.20 6.63 -3.72
C LEU A 900 18.82 5.16 -3.43
N GLU A 901 18.10 4.49 -4.33
CA GLU A 901 17.77 3.07 -4.20
C GLU A 901 19.01 2.18 -4.42
N GLU A 902 19.83 2.53 -5.42
CA GLU A 902 21.14 1.90 -5.66
C GLU A 902 22.11 2.18 -4.50
N GLU A 903 22.12 3.39 -3.94
CA GLU A 903 22.87 3.71 -2.72
C GLU A 903 22.43 2.87 -1.52
N ALA A 904 21.12 2.74 -1.25
CA ALA A 904 20.61 1.89 -0.19
C ALA A 904 21.00 0.40 -0.38
N ALA A 905 21.14 -0.07 -1.62
CA ALA A 905 21.66 -1.40 -1.93
C ALA A 905 23.17 -1.53 -1.67
N LEU A 906 23.97 -0.49 -1.93
CA LEU A 906 25.40 -0.42 -1.62
C LEU A 906 25.64 -0.37 -0.10
N LEU A 907 24.91 0.49 0.62
CA LEU A 907 24.96 0.61 2.08
C LEU A 907 24.58 -0.71 2.76
N TYR A 908 23.50 -1.36 2.31
CA TYR A 908 23.14 -2.69 2.81
C TYR A 908 24.28 -3.71 2.61
N ARG A 909 24.89 -3.76 1.42
CA ARG A 909 26.01 -4.66 1.13
C ARG A 909 27.23 -4.38 2.02
N ARG A 910 27.59 -3.10 2.20
CA ARG A 910 28.66 -2.67 3.12
C ARG A 910 28.39 -3.15 4.54
N TRP A 911 27.16 -2.95 5.04
CA TRP A 911 26.78 -3.35 6.39
C TRP A 911 26.90 -4.87 6.59
N VAL A 912 26.38 -5.70 5.68
CA VAL A 912 26.51 -7.17 5.76
C VAL A 912 27.96 -7.62 5.77
N LEU A 913 28.80 -7.04 4.90
CA LEU A 913 30.24 -7.35 4.86
C LEU A 913 30.96 -6.93 6.15
N ALA A 914 30.60 -5.79 6.75
CA ALA A 914 31.16 -5.34 8.02
C ALA A 914 30.77 -6.27 9.19
N ARG A 915 29.49 -6.65 9.31
CA ARG A 915 29.01 -7.60 10.34
C ARG A 915 29.65 -8.99 10.20
N ARG A 916 29.89 -9.45 8.95
CA ARG A 916 30.66 -10.67 8.67
C ARG A 916 32.11 -10.57 9.11
N ALA A 917 32.81 -9.52 8.70
CA ALA A 917 34.22 -9.30 9.07
C ALA A 917 34.40 -9.13 10.58
N GLU A 918 33.44 -8.51 11.27
CA GLU A 918 33.39 -8.43 12.73
C GLU A 918 33.21 -9.81 13.38
N THR A 919 32.31 -10.64 12.86
CA THR A 919 32.09 -12.03 13.31
C THR A 919 33.34 -12.91 13.10
N ASP A 920 33.99 -12.83 11.94
CA ASP A 920 35.23 -13.55 11.65
C ASP A 920 36.36 -13.08 12.59
N ARG A 921 36.54 -11.76 12.76
CA ARG A 921 37.56 -11.19 13.67
C ARG A 921 37.37 -11.63 15.11
N LEU A 922 36.13 -11.64 15.61
CA LEU A 922 35.82 -12.00 17.00
C LEU A 922 35.90 -13.51 17.25
N SER A 923 35.59 -14.35 16.26
CA SER A 923 35.60 -15.81 16.38
C SER A 923 36.92 -16.48 15.96
N GLY A 924 37.91 -15.72 15.48
CA GLY A 924 39.11 -16.27 14.87
C GLY A 924 38.82 -17.03 13.58
N GLY A 925 37.78 -16.62 12.84
CA GLY A 925 37.29 -17.26 11.63
C GLY A 925 36.47 -18.53 11.85
N ARG A 926 36.08 -18.86 13.10
CA ARG A 926 35.38 -20.10 13.46
C ARG A 926 33.85 -20.04 13.32
N ILE A 927 33.25 -18.86 13.19
CA ILE A 927 31.79 -18.69 13.10
C ILE A 927 31.41 -18.01 11.79
N GLY A 928 30.40 -18.54 11.10
CA GLY A 928 29.82 -17.94 9.91
C GLY A 928 28.78 -16.87 10.25
N TYR A 929 28.55 -15.95 9.31
CA TYR A 929 27.53 -14.89 9.44
C TYR A 929 26.73 -14.74 8.14
N VAL A 930 25.41 -14.80 8.26
CA VAL A 930 24.44 -14.57 7.18
C VAL A 930 23.34 -13.63 7.68
N HIS A 931 22.82 -12.77 6.79
CA HIS A 931 21.72 -11.86 7.12
C HIS A 931 20.52 -12.06 6.18
N VAL A 932 19.34 -12.27 6.76
CA VAL A 932 18.09 -12.51 6.05
C VAL A 932 17.35 -11.18 5.86
N ARG A 933 17.53 -10.53 4.71
CA ARG A 933 17.02 -9.16 4.44
C ARG A 933 15.49 -9.05 4.44
N GLY A 934 14.83 -10.06 3.90
CA GLY A 934 13.37 -10.19 3.82
C GLY A 934 13.01 -11.67 3.81
N MET A 935 11.77 -12.00 4.13
CA MET A 935 11.31 -13.40 4.09
C MET A 935 10.83 -13.74 2.68
N ASN A 936 11.77 -13.97 1.75
CA ASN A 936 11.48 -14.24 0.35
C ASN A 936 12.59 -15.07 -0.33
N ASP A 937 12.24 -15.76 -1.43
CA ASP A 937 13.15 -16.49 -2.33
C ASP A 937 14.49 -15.77 -2.58
N GLN A 938 14.49 -14.49 -2.95
CA GLN A 938 15.73 -13.76 -3.25
C GLN A 938 16.68 -13.76 -2.05
N SER A 939 16.15 -13.49 -0.85
CA SER A 939 16.95 -13.51 0.39
C SER A 939 17.36 -14.93 0.76
N PHE A 940 16.49 -15.93 0.54
CA PHE A 940 16.82 -17.33 0.84
C PHE A 940 17.89 -17.92 -0.08
N ARG A 941 17.91 -17.53 -1.36
CA ARG A 941 19.01 -17.85 -2.29
C ARG A 941 20.34 -17.29 -1.79
N THR A 942 20.36 -16.05 -1.30
CA THR A 942 21.56 -15.48 -0.62
C THR A 942 21.92 -16.26 0.65
N VAL A 943 20.94 -16.69 1.45
CA VAL A 943 21.22 -17.52 2.64
C VAL A 943 21.91 -18.83 2.27
N ILE A 944 21.39 -19.55 1.27
CA ILE A 944 21.95 -20.83 0.83
C ILE A 944 23.35 -20.65 0.22
N ASP A 945 23.54 -19.65 -0.63
CA ASP A 945 24.82 -19.32 -1.27
C ASP A 945 25.90 -18.95 -0.23
N GLU A 946 25.59 -18.04 0.71
CA GLU A 946 26.56 -17.61 1.72
C GLU A 946 26.81 -18.66 2.82
N VAL A 947 25.81 -19.46 3.20
CA VAL A 947 25.99 -20.51 4.20
C VAL A 947 26.83 -21.67 3.66
N PHE A 948 26.56 -22.17 2.46
CA PHE A 948 27.36 -23.27 1.90
C PHE A 948 28.65 -22.79 1.23
N GLY A 949 28.65 -21.63 0.58
CA GLY A 949 29.84 -21.08 -0.10
C GLY A 949 30.87 -20.45 0.84
N LEU A 950 30.46 -19.86 1.98
CA LEU A 950 31.37 -19.17 2.90
C LEU A 950 31.42 -19.76 4.31
N SER A 951 30.37 -20.45 4.75
CA SER A 951 30.23 -20.87 6.16
C SER A 951 30.35 -22.38 6.42
N MET A 952 30.47 -23.22 5.39
CA MET A 952 30.38 -24.69 5.58
C MET A 952 31.51 -25.29 6.42
N GLU A 953 32.71 -24.68 6.42
CA GLU A 953 33.84 -25.10 7.26
C GLU A 953 33.70 -24.65 8.73
N LYS A 954 32.91 -23.60 9.01
CA LYS A 954 32.77 -22.95 10.34
C LYS A 954 32.14 -23.86 11.39
N ASP A 955 32.43 -23.64 12.67
CA ASP A 955 31.92 -24.43 13.82
C ASP A 955 30.48 -24.08 14.24
N ALA A 956 29.95 -22.94 13.78
CA ALA A 956 28.57 -22.49 14.01
C ALA A 956 28.22 -21.32 13.06
N LEU A 957 26.93 -20.94 13.03
CA LEU A 957 26.38 -19.87 12.20
C LEU A 957 25.59 -18.85 13.03
N ILE A 958 25.85 -17.56 12.83
CA ILE A 958 24.94 -16.48 13.21
C ILE A 958 23.98 -16.23 12.05
N VAL A 959 22.68 -16.36 12.31
CA VAL A 959 21.59 -16.06 11.38
C VAL A 959 20.96 -14.75 11.83
N ASP A 960 21.35 -13.65 11.22
CA ASP A 960 20.82 -12.33 11.56
C ASP A 960 19.52 -12.04 10.81
N THR A 961 18.47 -11.70 11.55
CA THR A 961 17.15 -11.33 11.00
C THR A 961 16.69 -9.96 11.47
N ARG A 962 17.53 -9.20 12.18
CA ARG A 962 17.20 -7.87 12.67
C ARG A 962 16.77 -6.99 11.49
N PHE A 963 15.76 -6.14 11.70
CA PHE A 963 15.24 -5.21 10.69
C PHE A 963 14.58 -5.84 9.44
N ASN A 964 14.40 -7.16 9.42
CA ASN A 964 13.64 -7.87 8.38
C ASN A 964 12.13 -7.55 8.50
N GLY A 965 11.54 -7.08 7.40
CA GLY A 965 10.12 -6.68 7.32
C GLY A 965 9.12 -7.80 7.05
N GLY A 966 9.57 -9.06 6.97
CA GLY A 966 8.73 -10.23 6.71
C GLY A 966 8.53 -10.55 5.22
N GLY A 967 7.42 -11.23 4.91
CA GLY A 967 7.17 -11.92 3.64
C GLY A 967 6.49 -13.28 3.85
N SER A 968 7.09 -14.38 3.38
CA SER A 968 6.63 -15.77 3.58
C SER A 968 7.79 -16.76 3.35
N LEU A 969 8.62 -16.99 4.38
CA LEU A 969 9.79 -17.88 4.35
C LEU A 969 10.02 -18.68 5.65
N HIS A 970 9.34 -18.35 6.75
CA HIS A 970 9.63 -18.87 8.10
C HIS A 970 9.89 -20.39 8.15
N ASP A 971 8.95 -21.21 7.65
CA ASP A 971 9.06 -22.68 7.69
C ASP A 971 10.29 -23.17 6.94
N GLN A 972 10.52 -22.73 5.71
CA GLN A 972 11.64 -23.22 4.87
C GLN A 972 13.00 -22.80 5.42
N LEU A 973 13.12 -21.61 6.01
CA LEU A 973 14.33 -21.17 6.69
C LEU A 973 14.56 -21.94 8.01
N ALA A 974 13.50 -22.16 8.81
CA ALA A 974 13.60 -22.99 10.01
C ALA A 974 13.96 -24.44 9.66
N ASP A 975 13.38 -25.00 8.60
CA ASP A 975 13.66 -26.36 8.16
C ASP A 975 15.06 -26.52 7.55
N PHE A 976 15.59 -25.49 6.89
CA PHE A 976 16.99 -25.42 6.46
C PHE A 976 17.97 -25.45 7.64
N LEU A 977 17.63 -24.79 8.76
CA LEU A 977 18.48 -24.71 9.96
C LEU A 977 18.31 -25.91 10.92
N ASN A 978 17.18 -26.64 10.85
CA ASN A 978 16.93 -27.87 11.63
C ASN A 978 17.56 -29.12 11.00
N GLY A 979 18.69 -28.98 10.30
CA GLY A 979 19.41 -30.12 9.74
C GLY A 979 20.04 -30.98 10.84
N ARG A 980 19.99 -32.30 10.68
CA ARG A 980 20.61 -33.26 11.60
C ARG A 980 21.31 -34.33 10.79
N LYS A 981 22.61 -34.54 11.04
CA LYS A 981 23.39 -35.58 10.37
C LYS A 981 22.77 -36.96 10.63
N VAL A 982 22.43 -37.68 9.57
CA VAL A 982 21.90 -39.05 9.59
C VAL A 982 22.95 -40.06 9.13
N PHE A 983 23.71 -39.74 8.07
CA PHE A 983 24.69 -40.63 7.47
C PHE A 983 26.04 -39.94 7.17
N ASP A 984 27.10 -40.74 7.14
CA ASP A 984 28.40 -40.40 6.56
C ASP A 984 28.51 -40.96 5.14
N ILE A 985 29.01 -40.15 4.20
CA ILE A 985 29.25 -40.57 2.82
C ILE A 985 30.73 -40.97 2.72
N VAL A 986 31.02 -42.28 2.69
CA VAL A 986 32.38 -42.83 2.88
C VAL A 986 32.84 -43.77 1.73
N PRO A 987 33.02 -43.27 0.49
CA PRO A 987 33.59 -44.07 -0.59
C PRO A 987 35.01 -44.53 -0.25
N ARG A 988 35.24 -45.85 -0.28
CA ARG A 988 36.56 -46.50 -0.07
C ARG A 988 37.25 -46.14 1.26
N GLY A 989 36.50 -45.76 2.29
CA GLY A 989 37.05 -45.36 3.60
C GLY A 989 37.42 -43.88 3.71
N GLN A 990 37.32 -43.09 2.65
CA GLN A 990 37.47 -41.64 2.70
C GLN A 990 36.10 -41.00 2.96
N LEU A 991 35.98 -40.18 4.01
CA LEU A 991 34.81 -39.35 4.26
C LEU A 991 34.78 -38.19 3.25
N VAL A 992 33.67 -38.04 2.50
CA VAL A 992 33.51 -36.98 1.48
C VAL A 992 32.27 -36.11 1.67
N GLY A 993 31.40 -36.43 2.62
CA GLY A 993 30.17 -35.67 2.88
C GLY A 993 29.26 -36.32 3.92
N TYR A 994 28.11 -35.70 4.14
CA TYR A 994 27.10 -36.12 5.12
C TYR A 994 25.70 -35.97 4.53
N GLU A 995 24.74 -36.74 5.02
CA GLU A 995 23.32 -36.49 4.75
C GLU A 995 22.60 -35.92 5.98
N PRO A 996 21.69 -34.93 5.84
CA PRO A 996 21.33 -34.24 4.59
C PRO A 996 22.41 -33.25 4.12
N TYR A 997 22.82 -33.33 2.85
CA TYR A 997 23.85 -32.42 2.30
C TYR A 997 23.35 -30.99 2.06
N ASN A 998 22.03 -30.78 2.03
CA ASN A 998 21.37 -29.53 1.63
C ASN A 998 20.74 -28.73 2.79
N LYS A 999 21.09 -29.05 4.04
CA LYS A 999 20.65 -28.33 5.24
C LYS A 999 21.85 -27.97 6.13
N TRP A 1000 21.69 -26.95 6.98
CA TRP A 1000 22.68 -26.64 8.00
C TRP A 1000 22.58 -27.64 9.16
N ILE A 1001 23.68 -28.36 9.45
CA ILE A 1001 23.72 -29.48 10.42
C ILE A 1001 24.55 -29.20 11.69
N LYS A 1002 24.98 -27.95 11.87
CA LYS A 1002 25.84 -27.49 12.97
C LYS A 1002 25.07 -26.50 13.87
N PRO A 1003 25.58 -26.13 15.06
CA PRO A 1003 24.91 -25.13 15.89
C PRO A 1003 24.64 -23.81 15.15
N SER A 1004 23.53 -23.15 15.49
CA SER A 1004 23.22 -21.80 15.04
C SER A 1004 22.68 -20.95 16.19
N ILE A 1005 22.70 -19.63 16.02
CA ILE A 1005 22.02 -18.66 16.88
C ILE A 1005 21.33 -17.62 15.99
N VAL A 1006 20.10 -17.25 16.34
CA VAL A 1006 19.34 -16.22 15.60
C VAL A 1006 19.49 -14.87 16.29
N LEU A 1007 19.85 -13.82 15.53
CA LEU A 1007 19.71 -12.43 15.98
C LEU A 1007 18.34 -11.89 15.57
N MET A 1008 17.65 -11.27 16.52
CA MET A 1008 16.36 -10.63 16.32
C MET A 1008 16.22 -9.37 17.19
N GLY A 1009 15.27 -8.50 16.86
CA GLY A 1009 15.04 -7.26 17.61
C GLY A 1009 13.69 -6.61 17.34
N GLU A 1010 13.54 -5.41 17.87
CA GLU A 1010 12.31 -4.61 17.87
C GLU A 1010 11.79 -4.30 16.45
N ALA A 1011 12.69 -4.33 15.46
CA ALA A 1011 12.39 -4.04 14.06
C ALA A 1011 11.96 -5.25 13.21
N ASN A 1012 11.95 -6.48 13.76
CA ASN A 1012 11.42 -7.67 13.07
C ASN A 1012 9.89 -7.54 12.91
N TYR A 1013 9.38 -7.66 11.68
CA TYR A 1013 7.95 -7.47 11.37
C TYR A 1013 7.37 -8.63 10.55
N SER A 1014 6.05 -8.82 10.64
CA SER A 1014 5.29 -9.85 9.88
C SER A 1014 5.91 -11.25 10.03
N ASP A 1015 6.19 -11.94 8.92
CA ASP A 1015 6.85 -13.25 8.86
C ASP A 1015 8.20 -13.33 9.63
N ALA A 1016 8.90 -12.20 9.80
CA ALA A 1016 10.13 -12.13 10.59
C ALA A 1016 9.91 -12.18 12.11
N HIS A 1017 8.66 -12.15 12.57
CA HIS A 1017 8.26 -12.60 13.91
C HIS A 1017 7.93 -14.10 13.94
N LEU A 1018 7.33 -14.66 12.89
CA LEU A 1018 6.99 -16.09 12.82
C LEU A 1018 8.23 -16.98 12.84
N PHE A 1019 9.28 -16.62 12.08
CA PHE A 1019 10.53 -17.38 12.03
C PHE A 1019 11.18 -17.64 13.41
N PRO A 1020 11.47 -16.64 14.26
CA PRO A 1020 12.07 -16.90 15.57
C PRO A 1020 11.11 -17.60 16.55
N VAL A 1021 9.79 -17.42 16.42
CA VAL A 1021 8.78 -18.20 17.17
C VAL A 1021 8.92 -19.69 16.82
N GLU A 1022 8.94 -20.01 15.53
CA GLU A 1022 9.07 -21.37 15.03
C GLU A 1022 10.45 -21.98 15.35
N TYR A 1023 11.53 -21.21 15.21
CA TYR A 1023 12.89 -21.64 15.53
C TYR A 1023 13.02 -22.11 16.99
N LYS A 1024 12.35 -21.44 17.93
CA LYS A 1024 12.20 -21.91 19.31
C LYS A 1024 11.33 -23.15 19.43
N ILE A 1025 10.17 -23.21 18.77
CA ILE A 1025 9.24 -24.35 18.84
C ILE A 1025 9.87 -25.64 18.26
N LYS A 1026 10.59 -25.55 17.14
CA LYS A 1026 11.38 -26.65 16.53
C LYS A 1026 12.65 -26.98 17.33
N GLY A 1027 13.04 -26.15 18.31
CA GLY A 1027 14.15 -26.39 19.23
C GLY A 1027 15.53 -26.38 18.56
N ILE A 1028 15.74 -25.48 17.60
CA ILE A 1028 16.89 -25.52 16.68
C ILE A 1028 18.18 -24.96 17.33
N GLY A 1029 18.05 -23.94 18.16
CA GLY A 1029 19.16 -23.25 18.82
C GLY A 1029 18.65 -22.13 19.74
N GLN A 1030 19.48 -21.12 19.99
CA GLN A 1030 19.12 -19.96 20.81
C GLN A 1030 18.77 -18.73 19.96
N THR A 1031 18.00 -17.82 20.55
CA THR A 1031 17.71 -16.48 20.05
C THR A 1031 18.40 -15.42 20.92
N LEU A 1032 18.96 -14.39 20.29
CA LEU A 1032 19.71 -13.32 20.97
C LEU A 1032 19.33 -11.95 20.39
N GLY A 1033 19.37 -10.92 21.25
CA GLY A 1033 19.14 -9.53 20.86
C GLY A 1033 18.03 -8.91 21.69
N MET A 1034 16.98 -8.44 21.03
CA MET A 1034 15.86 -7.77 21.70
C MET A 1034 14.52 -8.42 21.32
N PRO A 1035 13.43 -8.13 22.07
CA PRO A 1035 12.15 -8.80 21.84
C PRO A 1035 11.51 -8.40 20.50
N VAL A 1036 10.83 -9.35 19.85
CA VAL A 1036 10.08 -9.10 18.62
C VAL A 1036 8.61 -8.79 18.96
N PRO A 1037 8.00 -7.67 18.49
CA PRO A 1037 6.75 -7.15 19.04
C PRO A 1037 5.50 -8.04 19.01
N GLY A 1038 5.42 -9.04 18.14
CA GLY A 1038 4.21 -9.85 17.95
C GLY A 1038 3.32 -9.31 16.83
N THR A 1039 3.78 -9.48 15.59
CA THR A 1039 3.18 -8.89 14.38
C THR A 1039 2.68 -9.94 13.38
N GLY A 1040 2.28 -11.12 13.87
CA GLY A 1040 2.06 -12.34 13.08
C GLY A 1040 0.72 -12.44 12.34
N THR A 1041 0.43 -11.51 11.42
CA THR A 1041 -0.80 -11.52 10.59
C THR A 1041 -0.53 -11.51 9.09
N PHE A 1042 -1.43 -12.13 8.31
CA PHE A 1042 -1.59 -11.82 6.89
C PHE A 1042 -2.64 -10.70 6.68
N VAL A 1043 -2.37 -9.84 5.71
CA VAL A 1043 -3.09 -8.57 5.49
C VAL A 1043 -3.51 -8.41 4.03
N TRP A 1044 -4.73 -7.94 3.83
CA TRP A 1044 -5.15 -7.36 2.55
C TRP A 1044 -4.90 -5.85 2.59
N TRP A 1045 -4.04 -5.38 1.70
CA TRP A 1045 -3.89 -3.95 1.42
C TRP A 1045 -4.83 -3.58 0.28
N GLU A 1046 -6.03 -3.07 0.60
CA GLU A 1046 -7.00 -2.65 -0.41
C GLU A 1046 -6.65 -1.24 -0.92
N THR A 1047 -6.38 -1.12 -2.23
CA THR A 1047 -6.35 0.15 -2.94
C THR A 1047 -7.79 0.65 -3.11
N GLN A 1048 -8.05 1.90 -2.75
CA GLN A 1048 -9.38 2.49 -2.79
C GLN A 1048 -9.75 3.03 -4.19
N ILE A 1049 -10.98 3.54 -4.35
CA ILE A 1049 -11.43 4.16 -5.60
C ILE A 1049 -10.61 5.40 -5.99
N ASP A 1050 -10.03 6.10 -5.00
CA ASP A 1050 -8.81 6.88 -5.24
C ASP A 1050 -7.58 5.93 -5.25
N PRO A 1051 -6.95 5.67 -6.41
CA PRO A 1051 -5.84 4.74 -6.51
C PRO A 1051 -4.56 5.22 -5.80
N THR A 1052 -4.52 6.48 -5.33
CA THR A 1052 -3.43 7.00 -4.49
C THR A 1052 -3.58 6.62 -3.02
N LEU A 1053 -4.76 6.15 -2.59
CA LEU A 1053 -5.04 5.72 -1.22
C LEU A 1053 -5.11 4.19 -1.13
N ARG A 1054 -4.50 3.65 -0.07
CA ARG A 1054 -4.64 2.22 0.30
C ARG A 1054 -4.79 2.10 1.82
N PHE A 1055 -5.49 1.06 2.29
CA PHE A 1055 -5.57 0.76 3.73
C PHE A 1055 -5.39 -0.75 4.01
N GLY A 1056 -5.05 -1.08 5.25
CA GLY A 1056 -4.70 -2.45 5.66
C GLY A 1056 -5.76 -3.12 6.52
N ILE A 1057 -6.17 -4.32 6.10
CA ILE A 1057 -7.11 -5.20 6.83
C ILE A 1057 -6.37 -6.50 7.20
N PRO A 1058 -5.93 -6.68 8.46
CA PRO A 1058 -5.42 -7.96 8.97
C PRO A 1058 -6.59 -8.97 9.06
N GLN A 1059 -6.54 -10.06 8.30
CA GLN A 1059 -7.65 -11.02 8.16
C GLN A 1059 -7.40 -12.39 8.79
N GLY A 1060 -6.15 -12.72 9.05
CA GLY A 1060 -5.78 -14.00 9.66
C GLY A 1060 -4.35 -13.97 10.17
N GLY A 1061 -4.02 -14.95 11.01
CA GLY A 1061 -2.76 -14.98 11.73
C GLY A 1061 -2.50 -16.37 12.31
N TRP A 1062 -1.25 -16.62 12.63
CA TRP A 1062 -0.77 -17.93 13.06
C TRP A 1062 -0.98 -18.11 14.56
N ARG A 1063 -1.32 -19.34 14.98
CA ARG A 1063 -1.37 -19.71 16.40
C ARG A 1063 -0.27 -20.70 16.76
N THR A 1064 0.36 -20.50 17.90
CA THR A 1064 1.33 -21.42 18.48
C THR A 1064 0.64 -22.68 19.02
N PRO A 1065 1.37 -23.79 19.29
CA PRO A 1065 0.78 -25.04 19.78
C PRO A 1065 0.03 -24.94 21.12
N ASP A 1066 0.28 -23.90 21.93
CA ASP A 1066 -0.45 -23.58 23.16
C ASP A 1066 -1.65 -22.63 22.92
N GLY A 1067 -2.00 -22.35 21.66
CA GLY A 1067 -3.20 -21.63 21.24
C GLY A 1067 -3.10 -20.11 21.20
N LYS A 1068 -1.99 -19.52 21.65
CA LYS A 1068 -1.74 -18.07 21.53
C LYS A 1068 -1.62 -17.68 20.06
N LEU A 1069 -1.98 -16.44 19.75
CA LEU A 1069 -1.88 -15.86 18.42
C LEU A 1069 -0.53 -15.13 18.29
N CYS A 1070 0.12 -15.19 17.13
CA CYS A 1070 1.41 -14.50 16.92
C CYS A 1070 1.25 -12.97 16.71
N GLU A 1071 0.03 -12.47 16.63
CA GLU A 1071 -0.27 -11.04 16.76
C GLU A 1071 -0.44 -10.67 18.25
N ASN A 1072 0.02 -9.47 18.63
CA ASN A 1072 -0.02 -8.95 20.00
C ASN A 1072 0.64 -9.83 21.07
N ASN A 1073 1.53 -10.74 20.68
CA ASN A 1073 2.28 -11.61 21.60
C ASN A 1073 3.78 -11.47 21.33
N GLN A 1074 4.44 -10.63 22.12
CA GLN A 1074 5.87 -10.39 22.05
C GLN A 1074 6.70 -11.66 22.28
N LEU A 1075 7.73 -11.87 21.46
CA LEU A 1075 8.70 -12.94 21.65
C LEU A 1075 9.97 -12.40 22.32
N GLU A 1076 10.22 -12.78 23.58
CA GLU A 1076 11.49 -12.50 24.26
C GLU A 1076 12.64 -13.36 23.68
N PRO A 1077 13.88 -12.82 23.56
CA PRO A 1077 15.08 -13.60 23.26
C PRO A 1077 15.46 -14.50 24.44
N ASP A 1078 16.21 -15.57 24.16
CA ASP A 1078 16.82 -16.40 25.22
C ASP A 1078 18.00 -15.67 25.88
N ILE A 1079 18.64 -14.76 25.15
CA ILE A 1079 19.74 -13.91 25.61
C ILE A 1079 19.45 -12.46 25.21
N ARG A 1080 18.95 -11.66 26.16
CA ARG A 1080 18.59 -10.25 25.92
C ARG A 1080 19.82 -9.34 25.98
N VAL A 1081 20.06 -8.59 24.90
CA VAL A 1081 21.18 -7.65 24.72
C VAL A 1081 20.67 -6.44 23.93
N LYS A 1082 20.50 -5.30 24.58
CA LYS A 1082 20.27 -4.00 23.91
C LYS A 1082 21.63 -3.43 23.47
N ASN A 1083 21.72 -2.95 22.23
CA ASN A 1083 22.88 -2.17 21.79
C ASN A 1083 22.79 -0.74 22.34
N ASP A 1084 23.90 -0.22 22.82
CA ASP A 1084 24.06 1.18 23.24
C ASP A 1084 24.34 2.06 21.99
N PRO A 1085 23.63 3.19 21.80
CA PRO A 1085 23.77 4.00 20.59
C PRO A 1085 25.14 4.69 20.47
N ASP A 1086 25.80 5.02 21.58
CA ASP A 1086 27.14 5.60 21.56
C ASP A 1086 28.18 4.53 21.17
N VAL A 1087 27.96 3.27 21.58
CA VAL A 1087 28.80 2.13 21.18
C VAL A 1087 28.61 1.75 19.71
N MET A 1088 27.37 1.81 19.19
CA MET A 1088 27.11 1.56 17.77
C MET A 1088 27.72 2.65 16.88
N SER A 1089 27.54 3.92 17.25
CA SER A 1089 28.14 5.06 16.55
C SER A 1089 29.68 5.00 16.53
N ALA A 1090 30.29 4.30 17.51
CA ALA A 1090 31.72 4.06 17.62
C ALA A 1090 32.20 2.73 16.95
N GLY A 1091 31.39 2.09 16.10
CA GLY A 1091 31.86 1.00 15.24
C GLY A 1091 31.70 -0.43 15.78
N ARG A 1092 30.89 -0.68 16.82
CA ARG A 1092 30.78 -1.99 17.49
C ARG A 1092 29.35 -2.49 17.69
N ASP A 1093 29.09 -3.75 17.33
CA ASP A 1093 27.79 -4.40 17.52
C ASP A 1093 27.80 -5.36 18.72
N GLN A 1094 27.24 -4.94 19.85
CA GLN A 1094 27.29 -5.71 21.10
C GLN A 1094 26.46 -7.01 21.03
N GLN A 1095 25.45 -7.07 20.16
CA GLN A 1095 24.68 -8.30 19.90
C GLN A 1095 25.54 -9.34 19.17
N ILE A 1096 26.36 -8.94 18.19
CA ILE A 1096 27.35 -9.84 17.56
C ILE A 1096 28.45 -10.24 18.54
N GLU A 1097 28.98 -9.30 19.34
CA GLU A 1097 29.96 -9.62 20.39
C GLU A 1097 29.43 -10.65 21.41
N ALA A 1098 28.13 -10.60 21.72
CA ALA A 1098 27.47 -11.56 22.60
C ALA A 1098 27.21 -12.91 21.91
N ALA A 1099 26.72 -12.93 20.68
CA ALA A 1099 26.46 -14.16 19.92
C ALA A 1099 27.74 -14.95 19.60
N VAL A 1100 28.83 -14.27 19.24
CA VAL A 1100 30.15 -14.92 19.10
C VAL A 1100 30.61 -15.50 20.43
N ARG A 1101 30.46 -14.75 21.54
CA ARG A 1101 30.83 -15.23 22.88
C ARG A 1101 30.03 -16.46 23.30
N GLU A 1102 28.75 -16.53 22.96
CA GLU A 1102 27.88 -17.67 23.25
C GLU A 1102 28.29 -18.91 22.44
N LEU A 1103 28.39 -18.76 21.11
CA LEU A 1103 28.74 -19.85 20.19
C LEU A 1103 30.18 -20.38 20.34
N MET A 1104 31.04 -19.68 21.09
CA MET A 1104 32.40 -20.06 21.47
C MET A 1104 32.50 -20.71 22.87
N LYS A 1105 31.42 -20.83 23.64
CA LYS A 1105 31.48 -21.53 24.94
C LYS A 1105 31.81 -23.02 24.74
N GLY A 1106 32.88 -23.48 25.39
CA GLY A 1106 33.30 -24.89 25.36
C GLY A 1106 33.91 -25.35 24.03
N LYS A 1107 34.52 -24.43 23.26
CA LYS A 1107 35.10 -24.67 21.94
C LYS A 1107 36.57 -24.27 21.83
#